data_AF-A0A9W3C5E3-F1
#
_entry.id   AF-A0A9W3C5E3-F1
#
_cell.length_a   1.000
_cell.length_b   1.000
_cell.length_c   1.000
_cell.angle_alpha   90.00
_cell.angle_beta   90.00
_cell.angle_gamma   90.00
#
_symmetry.space_group_name_H-M   'P 1'
#
loop_
_entity.id
_entity.type
_entity.pdbx_description
1 polymer ?
#
loop_
_entity_poly.entity_id
_entity_poly.type
_entity_poly.pdbx_seq_one_letter_code
_entity_poly.pdbx_strand_id
1 'polypeptide(L)'
;MLKPFTSHHTPLAIRVGSGRTNRSLLLLKAWSQQTRWNRGSHELARRDFFSRLTSSKPTVSCSATGSGSAENVKKTRLSDRFRKRIEPIKEKIPEHVLEVIEEELAKLDRKEDDSGSTNSIYSYLDWLTALPWGKCSDDNFDVLRAEKILDEDHYGLRDVKERILEFIAVGTLTGNPEGKIICLSGPPGVGKTSIARSVARALDRKFFRLAVGGLSDRCEIKGDRGVYSDAKPGKMVQCLKQVGTENPLVLLDEIDKLGKSRRYDPEGALLELLDPEQNSHFLDYFLDVTIDLSKVLFVCTANDTDMISGPLLDRMEVIKLAGYTTDEKMHIAREYLVKNVSGKCGIKPEQVDVSDAAILSLIENYCREAGVRNLQKHIEKCFRKIALKLVRQQAAMADFKSSGEGSIEMLHEYFRLKELEYALGGGPMSEKSIAVGEKFTIDESNLADYLGKPVFEREKLYEQTPVGVVMGLSWTSMGGSTLYIETTFVEEGEGKGDLHITGHLGRVMKESAEIAHTVARRIMFDKDPENLFFANSKLHLHVPEGATPKDGPSAGCTMITSFLSLAMKKPVRKNLAMTGEVTLTGRILPIGGLKEKTMAARRSQVKVIIFPEANRRDFEDLEESVKQGLDVHFVDEYEQIFELAFGYNH
;
A
#
# COMPACT_ATOMS: atom_id res chain seq x y z
N MET A 1 68.01 4.01 -50.36
CA MET A 1 66.82 4.66 -50.95
C MET A 1 65.94 5.16 -49.82
N LEU A 2 65.67 6.47 -49.87
CA LEU A 2 64.74 7.29 -49.09
C LEU A 2 64.90 7.43 -47.56
N LYS A 3 64.90 8.72 -47.20
CA LYS A 3 65.14 9.41 -45.94
C LYS A 3 63.83 10.20 -45.61
N PRO A 4 63.72 11.03 -44.55
CA PRO A 4 62.71 10.92 -43.49
C PRO A 4 61.84 12.19 -43.32
N PHE A 5 60.99 12.26 -42.29
CA PHE A 5 60.64 13.53 -41.63
C PHE A 5 60.34 13.37 -40.13
N THR A 6 60.83 14.35 -39.38
CA THR A 6 60.93 14.49 -37.91
C THR A 6 60.08 15.65 -37.39
N SER A 7 59.69 15.64 -36.11
CA SER A 7 59.75 16.78 -35.15
C SER A 7 59.05 16.37 -33.83
N HIS A 8 59.72 16.25 -32.67
CA HIS A 8 60.29 17.25 -31.75
C HIS A 8 59.24 18.09 -30.98
N HIS A 9 59.15 17.98 -29.64
CA HIS A 9 59.90 18.79 -28.65
C HIS A 9 59.39 18.66 -27.18
N THR A 10 60.32 18.22 -26.31
CA THR A 10 60.69 18.64 -24.91
C THR A 10 59.68 18.86 -23.75
N PRO A 11 60.11 18.54 -22.49
CA PRO A 11 59.35 18.70 -21.24
C PRO A 11 59.69 20.00 -20.48
N LEU A 12 58.79 20.50 -19.61
CA LEU A 12 59.16 21.49 -18.59
C LEU A 12 58.26 21.48 -17.34
N ALA A 13 58.92 21.73 -16.22
CA ALA A 13 58.47 21.63 -14.83
C ALA A 13 57.34 22.59 -14.43
N ILE A 14 56.55 22.19 -13.43
CA ILE A 14 55.77 23.14 -12.61
C ILE A 14 56.03 22.91 -11.11
N ARG A 15 56.75 23.90 -10.59
CA ARG A 15 56.80 24.48 -9.24
C ARG A 15 55.68 24.13 -8.26
N VAL A 16 56.12 23.94 -7.02
CA VAL A 16 55.36 24.02 -5.77
C VAL A 16 54.66 25.39 -5.67
N GLY A 17 53.35 25.37 -5.45
CA GLY A 17 52.52 26.52 -5.13
C GLY A 17 51.58 26.18 -3.97
N SER A 18 51.72 26.91 -2.88
CA SER A 18 50.91 26.90 -1.66
C SER A 18 49.44 27.25 -1.92
N GLY A 19 48.50 26.52 -1.30
CA GLY A 19 47.08 26.90 -1.30
C GLY A 19 46.11 25.78 -0.93
N ARG A 20 45.51 25.90 0.26
CA ARG A 20 44.24 25.32 0.75
C ARG A 20 43.98 23.82 0.51
N THR A 21 44.12 23.10 1.61
CA THR A 21 43.76 21.70 1.88
C THR A 21 42.36 21.30 1.41
N ASN A 22 42.32 20.41 0.42
CA ASN A 22 41.11 19.74 -0.07
C ASN A 22 40.83 18.48 0.79
N ARG A 23 40.19 18.66 1.95
CA ARG A 23 39.85 17.57 2.91
C ARG A 23 38.85 16.54 2.34
N SER A 24 38.07 16.91 1.33
CA SER A 24 37.06 16.06 0.67
C SER A 24 37.67 14.98 -0.23
N LEU A 25 38.78 15.27 -0.92
CA LEU A 25 39.48 14.34 -1.82
C LEU A 25 40.28 13.26 -1.07
N LEU A 26 40.74 13.56 0.14
CA LEU A 26 41.41 12.60 1.03
C LEU A 26 40.41 11.62 1.65
N LEU A 27 39.21 12.06 2.01
CA LEU A 27 38.15 11.20 2.55
C LEU A 27 37.57 10.25 1.49
N LEU A 28 37.43 10.68 0.23
CA LEU A 28 37.00 9.81 -0.87
C LEU A 28 38.04 8.73 -1.23
N LYS A 29 39.34 9.06 -1.18
CA LYS A 29 40.41 8.06 -1.36
C LYS A 29 40.52 7.09 -0.17
N ALA A 30 40.27 7.55 1.06
CA ALA A 30 40.22 6.68 2.24
C ALA A 30 39.00 5.74 2.21
N TRP A 31 37.82 6.22 1.80
CA TRP A 31 36.60 5.40 1.72
C TRP A 31 36.67 4.35 0.59
N SER A 32 37.30 4.70 -0.54
CA SER A 32 37.61 3.78 -1.64
C SER A 32 38.62 2.69 -1.26
N GLN A 33 39.58 2.97 -0.37
CA GLN A 33 40.52 1.94 0.11
C GLN A 33 39.90 1.05 1.20
N GLN A 34 39.10 1.62 2.12
CA GLN A 34 38.41 0.86 3.16
C GLN A 34 37.38 -0.13 2.59
N THR A 35 36.64 0.27 1.54
CA THR A 35 35.67 -0.62 0.86
C THR A 35 36.35 -1.71 0.03
N ARG A 36 37.59 -1.50 -0.43
CA ARG A 36 38.40 -2.50 -1.14
C ARG A 36 39.07 -3.50 -0.18
N TRP A 37 39.43 -3.06 1.04
CA TRP A 37 39.95 -3.93 2.10
C TRP A 37 38.88 -4.81 2.75
N ASN A 38 37.66 -4.29 2.95
CA ASN A 38 36.55 -5.08 3.52
C ASN A 38 35.99 -6.16 2.58
N ARG A 39 36.09 -5.99 1.25
CA ARG A 39 35.73 -7.06 0.29
C ARG A 39 36.76 -8.19 0.26
N GLY A 40 38.05 -7.88 0.31
CA GLY A 40 39.12 -8.89 0.34
C GLY A 40 39.15 -9.71 1.64
N SER A 41 38.82 -9.09 2.78
CA SER A 41 38.87 -9.74 4.09
C SER A 41 37.72 -10.75 4.30
N HIS A 42 36.55 -10.53 3.69
CA HIS A 42 35.42 -11.46 3.74
C HIS A 42 35.59 -12.68 2.82
N GLU A 43 36.36 -12.57 1.73
CA GLU A 43 36.69 -13.71 0.84
C GLU A 43 37.78 -14.60 1.43
N LEU A 44 38.78 -14.03 2.11
CA LEU A 44 39.82 -14.78 2.82
C LEU A 44 39.28 -15.52 4.06
N ALA A 45 38.40 -14.89 4.85
CA ALA A 45 37.76 -15.55 5.99
C ALA A 45 36.82 -16.70 5.58
N ARG A 46 36.16 -16.61 4.42
CA ARG A 46 35.34 -17.72 3.87
C ARG A 46 36.19 -18.86 3.31
N ARG A 47 37.36 -18.57 2.73
CA ARG A 47 38.31 -19.59 2.25
C ARG A 47 38.99 -20.35 3.39
N ASP A 48 39.37 -19.66 4.47
CA ASP A 48 39.99 -20.30 5.64
C ASP A 48 39.00 -21.08 6.52
N PHE A 49 37.71 -20.71 6.51
CA PHE A 49 36.68 -21.48 7.20
C PHE A 49 36.33 -22.78 6.46
N PHE A 50 36.37 -22.77 5.11
CA PHE A 50 36.15 -23.97 4.29
C PHE A 50 37.35 -24.93 4.29
N SER A 51 38.59 -24.43 4.41
CA SER A 51 39.80 -25.28 4.43
C SER A 51 39.97 -26.08 5.73
N ARG A 52 39.41 -25.59 6.85
CA ARG A 52 39.46 -26.26 8.16
C ARG A 52 38.36 -27.31 8.40
N LEU A 53 37.29 -27.31 7.61
CA LEU A 53 36.22 -28.32 7.69
C LEU A 53 36.51 -29.57 6.82
N THR A 54 37.54 -29.53 5.98
CA THR A 54 37.90 -30.62 5.07
C THR A 54 39.07 -31.49 5.54
N SER A 55 39.68 -31.21 6.70
CA SER A 55 40.91 -31.88 7.15
C SER A 55 40.72 -33.10 8.06
N SER A 56 39.51 -33.63 8.23
CA SER A 56 39.28 -34.86 9.02
C SER A 56 38.41 -35.88 8.28
N LYS A 57 38.98 -36.55 7.27
CA LYS A 57 38.55 -37.90 6.85
C LYS A 57 39.78 -38.75 6.53
N PRO A 58 39.79 -40.04 6.90
CA PRO A 58 40.95 -40.90 6.79
C PRO A 58 41.30 -41.18 5.32
N THR A 59 42.58 -41.05 5.00
CA THR A 59 43.18 -41.47 3.73
C THR A 59 43.19 -42.99 3.65
N VAL A 60 42.35 -43.57 2.79
CA VAL A 60 42.57 -44.90 2.23
C VAL A 60 43.21 -44.71 0.88
N SER A 61 44.45 -45.17 0.75
CA SER A 61 45.21 -45.20 -0.50
C SER A 61 44.64 -46.29 -1.43
N CYS A 62 44.12 -45.90 -2.59
CA CYS A 62 43.98 -46.79 -3.73
C CYS A 62 44.70 -46.18 -4.93
N SER A 63 45.63 -46.96 -5.46
CA SER A 63 46.45 -46.67 -6.64
C SER A 63 45.62 -46.45 -7.90
N ALA A 64 46.13 -45.55 -8.75
CA ALA A 64 45.56 -45.15 -10.03
C ALA A 64 45.25 -46.33 -10.96
N THR A 65 43.99 -46.43 -11.39
CA THR A 65 43.57 -46.86 -12.74
C THR A 65 42.10 -46.41 -12.95
N GLY A 66 41.80 -45.73 -14.05
CA GLY A 66 40.44 -45.48 -14.55
C GLY A 66 39.78 -44.16 -14.13
N SER A 67 39.83 -43.15 -15.02
CA SER A 67 39.06 -41.91 -14.93
C SER A 67 37.54 -42.09 -15.01
N GLY A 68 37.05 -43.24 -15.50
CA GLY A 68 35.60 -43.55 -15.58
C GLY A 68 34.93 -44.00 -14.27
N SER A 69 35.68 -44.23 -13.19
CA SER A 69 35.12 -44.78 -11.94
C SER A 69 34.58 -43.72 -10.97
N ALA A 70 35.21 -42.53 -10.89
CA ALA A 70 34.83 -41.49 -9.94
C ALA A 70 33.54 -40.75 -10.32
N GLU A 71 33.23 -40.62 -11.62
CA GLU A 71 32.04 -39.94 -12.14
C GLU A 71 30.80 -40.85 -12.13
N ASN A 72 30.96 -42.15 -12.42
CA ASN A 72 29.89 -43.13 -12.23
C ASN A 72 29.48 -43.26 -10.75
N VAL A 73 30.44 -43.13 -9.82
CA VAL A 73 30.13 -43.07 -8.38
C VAL A 73 29.37 -41.79 -8.00
N LYS A 74 29.60 -40.65 -8.67
CA LYS A 74 28.80 -39.43 -8.47
C LYS A 74 27.38 -39.56 -9.03
N LYS A 75 27.21 -40.11 -10.25
CA LYS A 75 25.89 -40.35 -10.86
C LYS A 75 25.02 -41.27 -10.00
N THR A 76 25.59 -42.40 -9.57
CA THR A 76 24.92 -43.37 -8.68
C THR A 76 24.49 -42.72 -7.36
N ARG A 77 25.34 -41.85 -6.77
CA ARG A 77 25.00 -41.13 -5.53
C ARG A 77 23.85 -40.12 -5.70
N LEU A 78 23.68 -39.55 -6.89
CA LEU A 78 22.63 -38.56 -7.18
C LEU A 78 21.28 -39.26 -7.42
N SER A 79 21.24 -40.34 -8.21
CA SER A 79 20.01 -41.12 -8.41
C SER A 79 19.53 -41.77 -7.10
N ASP A 80 20.46 -42.30 -6.28
CA ASP A 80 20.14 -42.82 -4.94
C ASP A 80 19.58 -41.75 -4.00
N ARG A 81 20.00 -40.47 -4.15
CA ARG A 81 19.48 -39.37 -3.33
C ARG A 81 18.01 -39.10 -3.63
N PHE A 82 17.60 -39.13 -4.89
CA PHE A 82 16.21 -38.93 -5.29
C PHE A 82 15.34 -40.12 -4.89
N ARG A 83 15.81 -41.36 -5.10
CA ARG A 83 15.11 -42.57 -4.63
C ARG A 83 14.80 -42.51 -3.13
N LYS A 84 15.79 -42.14 -2.31
CA LYS A 84 15.59 -41.95 -0.86
C LYS A 84 14.57 -40.86 -0.48
N ARG A 85 14.39 -39.83 -1.32
CA ARG A 85 13.37 -38.78 -1.10
C ARG A 85 11.97 -39.26 -1.49
N ILE A 86 11.87 -40.12 -2.49
CA ILE A 86 10.60 -40.62 -3.05
C ILE A 86 10.03 -41.75 -2.18
N GLU A 87 10.88 -42.65 -1.66
CA GLU A 87 10.47 -43.82 -0.85
C GLU A 87 9.37 -43.51 0.19
N PRO A 88 9.48 -42.45 1.03
CA PRO A 88 8.45 -42.16 2.03
C PRO A 88 7.18 -41.50 1.48
N ILE A 89 7.19 -41.01 0.24
CA ILE A 89 6.10 -40.23 -0.38
C ILE A 89 5.45 -41.04 -1.52
N LYS A 90 6.01 -42.20 -1.90
CA LYS A 90 5.63 -42.99 -3.07
C LYS A 90 4.13 -43.28 -3.16
N GLU A 91 3.49 -43.63 -2.04
CA GLU A 91 2.05 -43.93 -1.98
C GLU A 91 1.14 -42.70 -2.15
N LYS A 92 1.68 -41.49 -1.96
CA LYS A 92 0.94 -40.22 -2.01
C LYS A 92 1.10 -39.49 -3.35
N ILE A 93 2.04 -39.92 -4.19
CA ILE A 93 2.28 -39.33 -5.52
C ILE A 93 1.25 -39.94 -6.50
N PRO A 94 0.59 -39.13 -7.34
CA PRO A 94 -0.27 -39.65 -8.40
C PRO A 94 0.49 -40.60 -9.34
N GLU A 95 -0.18 -41.66 -9.80
CA GLU A 95 0.45 -42.71 -10.61
C GLU A 95 1.14 -42.15 -11.87
N HIS A 96 0.47 -41.23 -12.58
CA HIS A 96 1.03 -40.58 -13.77
C HIS A 96 2.32 -39.76 -13.48
N VAL A 97 2.45 -39.16 -12.29
CA VAL A 97 3.67 -38.43 -11.90
C VAL A 97 4.78 -39.40 -11.53
N LEU A 98 4.44 -40.53 -10.90
CA LEU A 98 5.40 -41.57 -10.55
C LEU A 98 6.06 -42.16 -11.81
N GLU A 99 5.27 -42.45 -12.85
CA GLU A 99 5.77 -42.94 -14.14
C GLU A 99 6.79 -41.96 -14.75
N VAL A 100 6.47 -40.67 -14.79
CA VAL A 100 7.37 -39.62 -15.30
C VAL A 100 8.67 -39.55 -14.48
N ILE A 101 8.60 -39.65 -13.16
CA ILE A 101 9.79 -39.67 -12.29
C ILE A 101 10.67 -40.89 -12.59
N GLU A 102 10.08 -42.08 -12.74
CA GLU A 102 10.81 -43.31 -13.02
C GLU A 102 11.47 -43.28 -14.40
N GLU A 103 10.79 -42.73 -15.42
CA GLU A 103 11.36 -42.50 -16.74
C GLU A 103 12.56 -41.55 -16.72
N GLU A 104 12.45 -40.40 -16.03
CA GLU A 104 13.53 -39.42 -15.94
C GLU A 104 14.71 -39.94 -15.12
N LEU A 105 14.47 -40.74 -14.08
CA LEU A 105 15.54 -41.44 -13.35
C LEU A 105 16.25 -42.47 -14.23
N ALA A 106 15.51 -43.22 -15.07
CA ALA A 106 16.11 -44.14 -16.03
C ALA A 106 16.93 -43.41 -17.10
N LYS A 107 16.49 -42.23 -17.55
CA LYS A 107 17.26 -41.37 -18.47
C LYS A 107 18.54 -40.84 -17.82
N LEU A 108 18.50 -40.50 -16.53
CA LEU A 108 19.67 -40.07 -15.77
C LEU A 108 20.70 -41.19 -15.60
N ASP A 109 20.25 -42.43 -15.37
CA ASP A 109 21.12 -43.61 -15.23
C ASP A 109 21.74 -44.03 -16.59
N ARG A 110 21.07 -43.76 -17.73
CA ARG A 110 21.51 -44.15 -19.09
C ARG A 110 22.44 -43.14 -19.79
N LYS A 111 22.40 -41.84 -19.47
CA LYS A 111 23.12 -40.81 -20.25
C LYS A 111 24.62 -40.71 -19.91
N GLU A 112 25.46 -40.78 -20.95
CA GLU A 112 26.87 -40.41 -20.91
C GLU A 112 27.07 -38.91 -21.22
N ASP A 113 27.77 -38.24 -20.31
CA ASP A 113 28.64 -37.06 -20.39
C ASP A 113 28.29 -35.85 -21.29
N ASP A 114 27.01 -35.49 -21.42
CA ASP A 114 26.67 -34.12 -21.82
C ASP A 114 26.24 -33.28 -20.60
N SER A 115 27.15 -32.41 -20.14
CA SER A 115 27.03 -31.66 -18.88
C SER A 115 25.81 -30.74 -18.82
N GLY A 116 25.37 -30.19 -19.97
CA GLY A 116 24.19 -29.32 -20.05
C GLY A 116 22.86 -30.08 -19.90
N SER A 117 22.74 -31.24 -20.54
CA SER A 117 21.50 -32.02 -20.49
C SER A 117 21.31 -32.72 -19.14
N THR A 118 22.40 -33.16 -18.50
CA THR A 118 22.37 -33.80 -17.18
C THR A 118 21.92 -32.84 -16.08
N ASN A 119 22.39 -31.58 -16.11
CA ASN A 119 21.98 -30.56 -15.14
C ASN A 119 20.51 -30.16 -15.28
N SER A 120 19.97 -30.18 -16.51
CA SER A 120 18.57 -29.87 -16.78
C SER A 120 17.65 -30.95 -16.19
N ILE A 121 17.97 -32.23 -16.42
CA ILE A 121 17.24 -33.38 -15.83
C ILE A 121 17.36 -33.37 -14.31
N TYR A 122 18.54 -33.08 -13.76
CA TYR A 122 18.73 -32.96 -12.31
C TYR A 122 17.86 -31.85 -11.71
N SER A 123 17.82 -30.69 -12.36
CA SER A 123 17.01 -29.56 -11.91
C SER A 123 15.51 -29.90 -11.96
N TYR A 124 15.07 -30.53 -13.05
CA TYR A 124 13.71 -31.02 -13.21
C TYR A 124 13.31 -32.01 -12.10
N LEU A 125 14.13 -33.04 -11.87
CA LEU A 125 13.91 -34.01 -10.80
C LEU A 125 13.95 -33.38 -9.40
N ASP A 126 14.80 -32.38 -9.14
CA ASP A 126 14.80 -31.66 -7.86
C ASP A 126 13.52 -30.83 -7.65
N TRP A 127 12.94 -30.26 -8.70
CA TRP A 127 11.64 -29.58 -8.59
C TRP A 127 10.51 -30.59 -8.34
N LEU A 128 10.43 -31.64 -9.15
CA LEU A 128 9.36 -32.62 -9.09
C LEU A 128 9.34 -33.39 -7.77
N THR A 129 10.52 -33.75 -7.24
CA THR A 129 10.64 -34.44 -5.94
C THR A 129 10.57 -33.52 -4.72
N ALA A 130 10.65 -32.20 -4.89
CA ALA A 130 10.52 -31.24 -3.79
C ALA A 130 9.07 -30.79 -3.55
N LEU A 131 8.14 -31.12 -4.44
CA LEU A 131 6.73 -30.80 -4.28
C LEU A 131 6.10 -31.59 -3.13
N PRO A 132 5.17 -31.00 -2.36
CA PRO A 132 4.63 -31.58 -1.14
C PRO A 132 3.48 -32.58 -1.40
N TRP A 133 3.68 -33.57 -2.29
CA TRP A 133 2.65 -34.55 -2.64
C TRP A 133 2.03 -35.25 -1.41
N GLY A 134 0.71 -35.17 -1.29
CA GLY A 134 -0.14 -35.67 -0.20
C GLY A 134 0.22 -35.14 1.20
N LYS A 135 0.86 -33.98 1.30
CA LYS A 135 1.14 -33.29 2.58
C LYS A 135 0.22 -32.09 2.72
N CYS A 136 -0.84 -32.25 3.49
CA CYS A 136 -1.76 -31.16 3.86
C CYS A 136 -1.46 -30.69 5.30
N SER A 137 -1.66 -29.39 5.58
CA SER A 137 -1.81 -28.89 6.94
C SER A 137 -3.18 -29.27 7.51
N ASP A 138 -3.25 -29.47 8.82
CA ASP A 138 -4.52 -29.68 9.51
C ASP A 138 -5.31 -28.36 9.53
N ASP A 139 -6.45 -28.35 8.85
CA ASP A 139 -7.30 -27.17 8.81
C ASP A 139 -8.10 -27.04 10.10
N ASN A 140 -8.16 -25.82 10.63
CA ASN A 140 -9.02 -25.54 11.76
C ASN A 140 -10.22 -24.67 11.34
N PHE A 141 -11.41 -25.23 11.45
CA PHE A 141 -12.67 -24.58 11.09
C PHE A 141 -13.46 -24.06 12.31
N ASP A 142 -12.82 -23.90 13.47
CA ASP A 142 -13.47 -23.31 14.65
C ASP A 142 -13.74 -21.80 14.46
N VAL A 143 -15.02 -21.48 14.23
CA VAL A 143 -15.53 -20.12 14.05
C VAL A 143 -15.23 -19.23 15.26
N LEU A 144 -15.33 -19.75 16.49
CA LEU A 144 -15.10 -18.96 17.70
C LEU A 144 -13.62 -18.59 17.86
N ARG A 145 -12.71 -19.48 17.47
CA ARG A 145 -11.28 -19.16 17.43
C ARG A 145 -10.97 -18.19 16.30
N ALA A 146 -11.58 -18.37 15.12
CA ALA A 146 -11.40 -17.48 13.99
C ALA A 146 -11.82 -16.03 14.34
N GLU A 147 -12.97 -15.86 14.99
CA GLU A 147 -13.46 -14.55 15.46
C GLU A 147 -12.44 -13.89 16.41
N LYS A 148 -11.94 -14.63 17.41
CA LYS A 148 -10.92 -14.12 18.33
C LYS A 148 -9.63 -13.68 17.64
N ILE A 149 -9.16 -14.44 16.64
CA ILE A 149 -7.93 -14.11 15.90
C ILE A 149 -8.14 -12.86 15.03
N LEU A 150 -9.30 -12.76 14.37
CA LEU A 150 -9.63 -11.60 13.55
C LEU A 150 -9.80 -10.33 14.40
N ASP A 151 -10.37 -10.45 15.60
CA ASP A 151 -10.47 -9.34 16.56
C ASP A 151 -9.15 -8.98 17.21
N GLU A 152 -8.26 -9.95 17.45
CA GLU A 152 -6.91 -9.69 17.95
C GLU A 152 -6.10 -8.88 16.93
N ASP A 153 -6.15 -9.24 15.65
CA ASP A 153 -5.28 -8.69 14.61
C ASP A 153 -5.84 -7.41 13.95
N HIS A 154 -7.15 -7.17 14.01
CA HIS A 154 -7.80 -6.03 13.34
C HIS A 154 -8.84 -5.34 14.22
N TYR A 155 -8.76 -4.02 14.32
CA TYR A 155 -9.80 -3.19 14.94
C TYR A 155 -10.93 -2.86 13.96
N GLY A 156 -12.18 -2.85 14.45
CA GLY A 156 -13.35 -2.51 13.64
C GLY A 156 -13.66 -3.57 12.57
N LEU A 157 -14.05 -3.11 11.38
CA LEU A 157 -14.32 -3.93 10.19
C LEU A 157 -15.34 -5.05 10.42
N ARG A 158 -16.43 -4.75 11.13
CA ARG A 158 -17.45 -5.75 11.53
C ARG A 158 -18.00 -6.50 10.33
N ASP A 159 -18.44 -5.78 9.31
CA ASP A 159 -19.02 -6.38 8.10
C ASP A 159 -18.03 -7.31 7.40
N VAL A 160 -16.76 -6.92 7.31
CA VAL A 160 -15.71 -7.73 6.67
C VAL A 160 -15.44 -9.00 7.47
N LYS A 161 -15.37 -8.89 8.80
CA LYS A 161 -15.16 -10.04 9.69
C LYS A 161 -16.33 -11.00 9.62
N GLU A 162 -17.56 -10.49 9.65
CA GLU A 162 -18.77 -11.30 9.54
C GLU A 162 -18.78 -12.09 8.22
N ARG A 163 -18.46 -11.46 7.08
CA ARG A 163 -18.32 -12.17 5.79
C ARG A 163 -17.25 -13.25 5.79
N ILE A 164 -16.11 -13.01 6.42
CA ILE A 164 -15.06 -14.02 6.55
C ILE A 164 -15.52 -15.18 7.44
N LEU A 165 -16.26 -14.90 8.51
CA LEU A 165 -16.81 -15.93 9.39
C LEU A 165 -17.91 -16.73 8.68
N GLU A 166 -18.77 -16.09 7.88
CA GLU A 166 -19.74 -16.76 6.99
C GLU A 166 -19.02 -17.76 6.07
N PHE A 167 -17.92 -17.34 5.44
CA PHE A 167 -17.11 -18.20 4.59
C PHE A 167 -16.51 -19.41 5.33
N ILE A 168 -15.94 -19.18 6.53
CA ILE A 168 -15.37 -20.27 7.36
C ILE A 168 -16.47 -21.23 7.83
N ALA A 169 -17.65 -20.70 8.18
CA ALA A 169 -18.79 -21.49 8.61
C ALA A 169 -19.30 -22.40 7.47
N VAL A 170 -19.40 -21.89 6.24
CA VAL A 170 -19.74 -22.70 5.06
C VAL A 170 -18.71 -23.81 4.86
N GLY A 171 -17.41 -23.48 4.93
CA GLY A 171 -16.33 -24.47 4.83
C GLY A 171 -16.39 -25.57 5.89
N THR A 172 -16.86 -25.25 7.09
CA THR A 172 -17.08 -26.23 8.18
C THR A 172 -18.17 -27.24 7.82
N LEU A 173 -19.23 -26.79 7.15
CA LEU A 173 -20.36 -27.62 6.76
C LEU A 173 -20.07 -28.48 5.53
N THR A 174 -19.33 -27.94 4.56
CA THR A 174 -18.99 -28.64 3.32
C THR A 174 -17.78 -29.56 3.45
N GLY A 175 -16.94 -29.38 4.49
CA GLY A 175 -15.72 -30.17 4.71
C GLY A 175 -14.56 -29.85 3.77
N ASN A 176 -14.85 -29.19 2.64
CA ASN A 176 -13.90 -28.52 1.78
C ASN A 176 -14.29 -27.04 1.66
N PRO A 177 -13.34 -26.09 1.72
CA PRO A 177 -13.59 -24.70 1.36
C PRO A 177 -13.68 -24.53 -0.17
N GLU A 178 -14.52 -25.34 -0.82
CA GLU A 178 -14.95 -25.15 -2.21
C GLU A 178 -15.98 -24.02 -2.22
N GLY A 179 -15.50 -22.79 -2.35
CA GLY A 179 -16.32 -21.58 -2.33
C GLY A 179 -15.81 -20.54 -3.31
N LYS A 180 -16.64 -19.53 -3.57
CA LYS A 180 -16.24 -18.36 -4.38
C LYS A 180 -14.96 -17.75 -3.83
N ILE A 181 -14.10 -17.28 -4.73
CA ILE A 181 -12.81 -16.69 -4.36
C ILE A 181 -13.04 -15.36 -3.68
N ILE A 182 -12.46 -15.14 -2.50
CA ILE A 182 -12.62 -13.87 -1.80
C ILE A 182 -11.74 -12.80 -2.46
N CYS A 183 -12.34 -11.69 -2.88
CA CYS A 183 -11.63 -10.53 -3.38
C CYS A 183 -11.81 -9.35 -2.42
N LEU A 184 -10.73 -8.95 -1.76
CA LEU A 184 -10.68 -7.78 -0.87
C LEU A 184 -10.40 -6.52 -1.71
N SER A 185 -11.40 -5.67 -1.89
CA SER A 185 -11.28 -4.40 -2.63
C SER A 185 -11.26 -3.20 -1.68
N GLY A 186 -10.54 -2.13 -2.00
CA GLY A 186 -10.59 -0.88 -1.23
C GLY A 186 -9.36 0.01 -1.43
N PRO A 187 -9.26 1.18 -0.79
CA PRO A 187 -8.10 2.05 -0.96
C PRO A 187 -6.80 1.42 -0.40
N PRO A 188 -5.63 1.94 -0.78
CA PRO A 188 -4.36 1.43 -0.27
C PRO A 188 -4.20 1.73 1.23
N GLY A 189 -3.60 0.79 1.97
CA GLY A 189 -3.32 0.97 3.39
C GLY A 189 -4.48 0.67 4.34
N VAL A 190 -5.57 0.08 3.86
CA VAL A 190 -6.70 -0.40 4.69
C VAL A 190 -6.49 -1.78 5.31
N GLY A 191 -5.32 -2.42 5.12
CA GLY A 191 -5.03 -3.71 5.78
C GLY A 191 -5.48 -4.97 5.02
N LYS A 192 -5.79 -4.88 3.72
CA LYS A 192 -6.18 -6.04 2.88
C LYS A 192 -5.25 -7.25 3.03
N THR A 193 -3.94 -7.04 2.85
CA THR A 193 -2.92 -8.09 3.01
C THR A 193 -2.82 -8.62 4.44
N SER A 194 -3.05 -7.78 5.45
CA SER A 194 -3.04 -8.24 6.85
C SER A 194 -4.25 -9.11 7.17
N ILE A 195 -5.43 -8.77 6.64
CA ILE A 195 -6.66 -9.57 6.83
C ILE A 195 -6.46 -10.96 6.23
N ALA A 196 -5.95 -11.06 5.00
CA ALA A 196 -5.64 -12.35 4.39
C ALA A 196 -4.65 -13.21 5.22
N ARG A 197 -3.70 -12.56 5.91
CA ARG A 197 -2.77 -13.25 6.81
C ARG A 197 -3.47 -13.77 8.07
N SER A 198 -4.38 -12.99 8.63
CA SER A 198 -5.16 -13.40 9.80
C SER A 198 -6.14 -14.52 9.47
N VAL A 199 -6.72 -14.53 8.26
CA VAL A 199 -7.50 -15.68 7.75
C VAL A 199 -6.64 -16.95 7.68
N ALA A 200 -5.42 -16.86 7.16
CA ALA A 200 -4.51 -18.01 7.14
C ALA A 200 -4.17 -18.52 8.55
N ARG A 201 -3.94 -17.59 9.50
CA ARG A 201 -3.69 -17.92 10.92
C ARG A 201 -4.93 -18.53 11.61
N ALA A 202 -6.13 -18.09 11.25
CA ALA A 202 -7.38 -18.63 11.78
C ALA A 202 -7.59 -20.09 11.33
N LEU A 203 -7.33 -20.37 10.06
CA LEU A 203 -7.46 -21.70 9.45
C LEU A 203 -6.28 -22.64 9.72
N ASP A 204 -5.23 -22.17 10.41
CA ASP A 204 -3.93 -22.87 10.56
C ASP A 204 -3.25 -23.26 9.24
N ARG A 205 -3.58 -22.56 8.16
CA ARG A 205 -2.98 -22.74 6.83
C ARG A 205 -1.71 -21.93 6.67
N LYS A 206 -0.77 -22.45 5.88
CA LYS A 206 0.42 -21.70 5.51
C LYS A 206 0.07 -20.57 4.55
N PHE A 207 0.64 -19.39 4.78
CA PHE A 207 0.39 -18.18 4.02
C PHE A 207 1.48 -17.95 2.96
N PHE A 208 1.08 -17.73 1.71
CA PHE A 208 1.95 -17.30 0.63
C PHE A 208 1.39 -16.08 -0.08
N ARG A 209 2.24 -15.12 -0.45
CA ARG A 209 1.84 -13.92 -1.19
C ARG A 209 2.45 -13.92 -2.58
N LEU A 210 1.58 -13.86 -3.58
CA LEU A 210 1.92 -13.76 -4.99
C LEU A 210 1.51 -12.38 -5.51
N ALA A 211 2.49 -11.55 -5.87
CA ALA A 211 2.20 -10.28 -6.53
C ALA A 211 1.87 -10.53 -8.01
N VAL A 212 0.63 -10.23 -8.40
CA VAL A 212 0.14 -10.35 -9.79
C VAL A 212 0.11 -8.99 -10.50
N GLY A 213 0.19 -7.89 -9.76
CA GLY A 213 0.31 -6.56 -10.33
C GLY A 213 1.54 -6.41 -11.21
N GLY A 214 1.34 -5.96 -12.46
CA GLY A 214 2.39 -5.77 -13.45
C GLY A 214 2.80 -7.03 -14.21
N LEU A 215 2.16 -8.17 -13.98
CA LEU A 215 2.38 -9.36 -14.79
C LEU A 215 1.94 -9.10 -16.23
N SER A 216 2.83 -9.37 -17.17
CA SER A 216 2.58 -9.21 -18.60
C SER A 216 2.62 -10.51 -19.38
N ASP A 217 3.07 -11.61 -18.77
CA ASP A 217 3.27 -12.91 -19.42
C ASP A 217 2.66 -14.07 -18.60
N ARG A 218 2.04 -15.01 -19.31
CA ARG A 218 1.48 -16.25 -18.76
C ARG A 218 2.56 -17.19 -18.22
N CYS A 219 3.77 -17.14 -18.78
CA CYS A 219 4.89 -17.99 -18.37
C CYS A 219 5.32 -17.69 -16.92
N GLU A 220 5.01 -16.52 -16.38
CA GLU A 220 5.27 -16.26 -14.96
C GLU A 220 4.38 -17.10 -14.03
N ILE A 221 3.16 -17.43 -14.46
CA ILE A 221 2.22 -18.24 -13.68
C ILE A 221 2.45 -19.72 -13.95
N LYS A 222 2.56 -20.11 -15.23
CA LYS A 222 2.66 -21.50 -15.70
C LYS A 222 4.08 -22.03 -15.92
N GLY A 223 5.10 -21.19 -15.83
CA GLY A 223 6.48 -21.56 -16.12
C GLY A 223 6.84 -21.48 -17.61
N ASP A 224 8.13 -21.61 -17.88
CA ASP A 224 8.67 -21.75 -19.23
C ASP A 224 8.73 -23.22 -19.63
N ARG A 225 8.56 -23.51 -20.92
CA ARG A 225 8.82 -24.87 -21.43
C ARG A 225 10.30 -25.22 -21.22
N GLY A 226 10.57 -26.43 -20.72
CA GLY A 226 11.89 -26.94 -20.31
C GLY A 226 12.98 -27.09 -21.40
N VAL A 227 12.91 -26.31 -22.48
CA VAL A 227 13.84 -26.37 -23.62
C VAL A 227 15.07 -25.47 -23.39
N TYR A 228 15.03 -24.57 -22.41
CA TYR A 228 16.10 -23.60 -22.13
C TYR A 228 16.82 -23.92 -20.82
N SER A 229 18.15 -23.76 -20.80
CA SER A 229 18.99 -23.97 -19.62
C SER A 229 18.61 -23.08 -18.43
N ASP A 230 17.93 -21.96 -18.68
CA ASP A 230 17.44 -21.00 -17.66
C ASP A 230 15.93 -21.10 -17.41
N ALA A 231 15.26 -22.16 -17.92
CA ALA A 231 13.83 -22.34 -17.75
C ALA A 231 13.45 -22.43 -16.27
N LYS A 232 12.41 -21.68 -15.88
CA LYS A 232 11.91 -21.65 -14.50
C LYS A 232 10.50 -22.21 -14.44
N PRO A 233 10.15 -22.95 -13.38
CA PRO A 233 8.78 -23.33 -13.12
C PRO A 233 7.93 -22.11 -12.79
N GLY A 234 6.61 -22.24 -12.97
CA GLY A 234 5.66 -21.21 -12.67
C GLY A 234 5.71 -20.77 -11.20
N LYS A 235 5.30 -19.53 -10.93
CA LYS A 235 5.25 -19.00 -9.56
C LYS A 235 4.39 -19.86 -8.63
N MET A 236 3.41 -20.60 -9.15
CA MET A 236 2.58 -21.50 -8.35
C MET A 236 3.36 -22.73 -7.86
N VAL A 237 4.14 -23.37 -8.73
CA VAL A 237 5.04 -24.48 -8.35
C VAL A 237 6.10 -24.00 -7.35
N GLN A 238 6.63 -22.79 -7.56
CA GLN A 238 7.57 -22.17 -6.61
C GLN A 238 6.92 -21.94 -5.24
N CYS A 239 5.65 -21.52 -5.21
CA CYS A 239 4.87 -21.38 -3.99
C CYS A 239 4.78 -22.71 -3.23
N LEU A 240 4.32 -23.78 -3.89
CA LEU A 240 4.17 -25.10 -3.27
C LEU A 240 5.49 -25.63 -2.69
N LYS A 241 6.62 -25.45 -3.40
CA LYS A 241 7.95 -25.84 -2.90
C LYS A 241 8.38 -25.02 -1.67
N GLN A 242 8.12 -23.72 -1.66
CA GLN A 242 8.51 -22.84 -0.54
C GLN A 242 7.68 -23.09 0.71
N VAL A 243 6.38 -23.36 0.52
CA VAL A 243 5.44 -23.54 1.63
C VAL A 243 5.48 -24.96 2.20
N GLY A 244 5.63 -25.96 1.32
CA GLY A 244 5.75 -27.36 1.72
C GLY A 244 4.43 -28.04 2.10
N THR A 245 3.28 -27.47 1.71
CA THR A 245 1.94 -28.06 1.89
C THR A 245 1.11 -27.93 0.59
N GLU A 246 0.14 -28.83 0.38
CA GLU A 246 -0.79 -28.81 -0.78
C GLU A 246 -1.96 -27.83 -0.62
N ASN A 247 -2.35 -27.51 0.61
CA ASN A 247 -3.47 -26.63 0.95
C ASN A 247 -3.05 -25.26 1.53
N PRO A 248 -2.08 -24.52 0.94
CA PRO A 248 -1.75 -23.18 1.41
C PRO A 248 -2.89 -22.20 1.12
N LEU A 249 -2.88 -21.08 1.84
CA LEU A 249 -3.62 -19.88 1.47
C LEU A 249 -2.72 -19.00 0.60
N VAL A 250 -3.11 -18.80 -0.66
CA VAL A 250 -2.38 -17.98 -1.63
C VAL A 250 -3.08 -16.64 -1.82
N LEU A 251 -2.40 -15.57 -1.45
CA LEU A 251 -2.85 -14.20 -1.67
C LEU A 251 -2.36 -13.69 -3.04
N LEU A 252 -3.29 -13.42 -3.96
CA LEU A 252 -3.05 -12.74 -5.24
C LEU A 252 -3.14 -11.21 -5.02
N ASP A 253 -1.99 -10.55 -4.94
CA ASP A 253 -1.89 -9.13 -4.59
C ASP A 253 -1.92 -8.23 -5.84
N GLU A 254 -2.75 -7.19 -5.82
CA GLU A 254 -2.92 -6.18 -6.88
C GLU A 254 -3.41 -6.74 -8.23
N ILE A 255 -4.49 -7.53 -8.22
CA ILE A 255 -5.10 -8.12 -9.43
C ILE A 255 -5.66 -7.07 -10.40
N ASP A 256 -6.00 -5.89 -9.90
CA ASP A 256 -6.43 -4.71 -10.65
C ASP A 256 -5.34 -4.16 -11.58
N LYS A 257 -4.06 -4.50 -11.34
CA LYS A 257 -2.91 -4.01 -12.10
C LYS A 257 -2.33 -5.03 -13.08
N LEU A 258 -3.11 -6.02 -13.48
CA LEU A 258 -2.69 -6.99 -14.49
C LEU A 258 -2.40 -6.29 -15.83
N GLY A 259 -1.27 -6.64 -16.45
CA GLY A 259 -0.87 -6.10 -17.73
C GLY A 259 -1.78 -6.61 -18.84
N LYS A 260 -2.47 -5.70 -19.53
CA LYS A 260 -3.27 -6.01 -20.72
C LYS A 260 -2.36 -6.17 -21.95
N SER A 261 -1.58 -7.24 -21.97
CA SER A 261 -0.75 -7.60 -23.12
C SER A 261 -1.57 -8.39 -24.14
N ARG A 262 -1.72 -7.87 -25.36
CA ARG A 262 -2.46 -8.55 -26.44
C ARG A 262 -1.81 -9.86 -26.94
N ARG A 263 -0.55 -10.09 -26.58
CA ARG A 263 0.30 -11.17 -27.14
C ARG A 263 0.55 -12.32 -26.15
N TYR A 264 0.55 -12.02 -24.86
CA TYR A 264 0.75 -12.97 -23.79
C TYR A 264 -0.40 -12.70 -22.83
N ASP A 265 -1.27 -13.69 -22.65
CA ASP A 265 -2.52 -13.56 -21.89
C ASP A 265 -2.32 -14.07 -20.46
N PRO A 266 -1.91 -13.22 -19.49
CA PRO A 266 -1.78 -13.60 -18.09
C PRO A 266 -3.15 -13.84 -17.45
N GLU A 267 -4.21 -13.22 -17.98
CA GLU A 267 -5.57 -13.34 -17.46
C GLU A 267 -6.11 -14.75 -17.70
N GLY A 268 -5.92 -15.31 -18.89
CA GLY A 268 -6.26 -16.70 -19.20
C GLY A 268 -5.57 -17.71 -18.27
N ALA A 269 -4.30 -17.46 -17.91
CA ALA A 269 -3.58 -18.31 -16.95
C ALA A 269 -4.13 -18.20 -15.52
N LEU A 270 -4.63 -17.02 -15.12
CA LEU A 270 -5.32 -16.84 -13.83
C LEU A 270 -6.71 -17.46 -13.84
N LEU A 271 -7.43 -17.40 -14.96
CA LEU A 271 -8.74 -18.04 -15.08
C LEU A 271 -8.61 -19.55 -14.88
N GLU A 272 -7.65 -20.21 -15.52
CA GLU A 272 -7.39 -21.64 -15.32
C GLU A 272 -6.97 -21.98 -13.88
N LEU A 273 -6.22 -21.07 -13.23
CA LEU A 273 -5.81 -21.24 -11.83
C LEU A 273 -6.98 -21.13 -10.85
N LEU A 274 -7.91 -20.22 -11.14
CA LEU A 274 -9.02 -19.84 -10.26
C LEU A 274 -10.30 -20.62 -10.54
N ASP A 275 -10.42 -21.29 -11.68
CA ASP A 275 -11.60 -22.07 -12.05
C ASP A 275 -11.63 -23.41 -11.30
N PRO A 276 -12.66 -23.68 -10.46
CA PRO A 276 -12.75 -24.94 -9.71
C PRO A 276 -12.80 -26.19 -10.58
N GLU A 277 -13.27 -26.07 -11.82
CA GLU A 277 -13.32 -27.21 -12.76
C GLU A 277 -11.95 -27.53 -13.38
N GLN A 278 -11.04 -26.55 -13.47
CA GLN A 278 -9.75 -26.69 -14.14
C GLN A 278 -8.57 -26.80 -13.17
N ASN A 279 -8.71 -26.25 -11.95
CA ASN A 279 -7.62 -26.16 -10.99
C ASN A 279 -7.12 -27.53 -10.48
N SER A 280 -7.92 -28.59 -10.57
CA SER A 280 -7.53 -29.97 -10.24
C SER A 280 -6.54 -30.57 -11.25
N HIS A 281 -6.50 -30.01 -12.45
CA HIS A 281 -5.66 -30.46 -13.56
C HIS A 281 -4.76 -29.33 -14.08
N PHE A 282 -4.26 -28.46 -13.18
CA PHE A 282 -3.42 -27.35 -13.56
C PHE A 282 -2.11 -27.82 -14.19
N LEU A 283 -1.85 -27.41 -15.44
CA LEU A 283 -0.65 -27.80 -16.18
C LEU A 283 0.43 -26.72 -16.09
N ASP A 284 1.55 -27.04 -15.45
CA ASP A 284 2.78 -26.23 -15.49
C ASP A 284 3.64 -26.63 -16.70
N TYR A 285 4.05 -25.64 -17.51
CA TYR A 285 4.81 -25.86 -18.74
C TYR A 285 6.24 -26.32 -18.52
N PHE A 286 6.82 -26.07 -17.34
CA PHE A 286 8.16 -26.54 -17.00
C PHE A 286 8.13 -28.00 -16.55
N LEU A 287 7.15 -28.35 -15.72
CA LEU A 287 7.02 -29.71 -15.19
C LEU A 287 6.34 -30.68 -16.16
N ASP A 288 5.49 -30.19 -17.05
CA ASP A 288 4.71 -30.99 -18.02
C ASP A 288 3.87 -32.10 -17.35
N VAL A 289 3.48 -31.89 -16.09
CA VAL A 289 2.57 -32.75 -15.32
C VAL A 289 1.44 -31.91 -14.74
N THR A 290 0.29 -32.55 -14.53
CA THR A 290 -0.85 -31.90 -13.88
C THR A 290 -0.67 -31.86 -12.37
N ILE A 291 -0.98 -30.71 -11.77
CA ILE A 291 -0.92 -30.46 -10.34
C ILE A 291 -2.33 -30.15 -9.86
N ASP A 292 -2.74 -30.82 -8.78
CA ASP A 292 -4.02 -30.53 -8.13
C ASP A 292 -3.89 -29.29 -7.23
N LEU A 293 -4.58 -28.21 -7.62
CA LEU A 293 -4.67 -26.96 -6.88
C LEU A 293 -6.05 -26.76 -6.24
N SER A 294 -6.95 -27.73 -6.31
CA SER A 294 -8.31 -27.63 -5.76
C SER A 294 -8.33 -27.36 -4.24
N LYS A 295 -7.32 -27.82 -3.51
CA LYS A 295 -7.18 -27.65 -2.05
C LYS A 295 -6.64 -26.27 -1.64
N VAL A 296 -6.12 -25.50 -2.61
CA VAL A 296 -5.52 -24.18 -2.37
C VAL A 296 -6.63 -23.16 -2.16
N LEU A 297 -6.55 -22.39 -1.08
CA LEU A 297 -7.47 -21.27 -0.86
C LEU A 297 -6.90 -20.00 -1.49
N PHE A 298 -7.59 -19.46 -2.49
CA PHE A 298 -7.21 -18.21 -3.13
C PHE A 298 -7.91 -17.02 -2.49
N VAL A 299 -7.14 -15.98 -2.18
CA VAL A 299 -7.64 -14.67 -1.75
C VAL A 299 -7.04 -13.61 -2.67
N CYS A 300 -7.85 -12.74 -3.22
CA CYS A 300 -7.41 -11.66 -4.11
C CYS A 300 -7.42 -10.31 -3.39
N THR A 301 -6.53 -9.40 -3.75
CA THR A 301 -6.62 -7.99 -3.37
C THR A 301 -6.72 -7.11 -4.61
N ALA A 302 -7.55 -6.08 -4.51
CA ALA A 302 -7.70 -5.04 -5.53
C ALA A 302 -7.78 -3.66 -4.87
N ASN A 303 -7.42 -2.61 -5.61
CA ASN A 303 -7.74 -1.25 -5.19
C ASN A 303 -8.99 -0.72 -5.87
N ASP A 304 -9.19 -1.11 -7.13
CA ASP A 304 -10.34 -0.74 -7.93
C ASP A 304 -10.95 -2.00 -8.56
N THR A 305 -12.26 -2.19 -8.40
CA THR A 305 -13.00 -3.30 -9.00
C THR A 305 -13.23 -3.11 -10.49
N ASP A 306 -13.29 -1.85 -10.95
CA ASP A 306 -13.68 -1.53 -12.32
C ASP A 306 -12.56 -1.85 -13.33
N MET A 307 -11.33 -2.01 -12.83
CA MET A 307 -10.17 -2.39 -13.63
C MET A 307 -10.05 -3.90 -13.85
N ILE A 308 -10.76 -4.70 -13.05
CA ILE A 308 -10.76 -6.16 -13.13
C ILE A 308 -11.69 -6.60 -14.27
N SER A 309 -11.36 -7.70 -14.94
CA SER A 309 -12.20 -8.24 -16.00
C SER A 309 -13.48 -8.88 -15.45
N GLY A 310 -14.58 -8.78 -16.22
CA GLY A 310 -15.85 -9.43 -15.90
C GLY A 310 -15.74 -10.93 -15.61
N PRO A 311 -15.04 -11.74 -16.44
CA PRO A 311 -14.88 -13.17 -16.20
C PRO A 311 -14.24 -13.53 -14.86
N LEU A 312 -13.30 -12.71 -14.37
CA LEU A 312 -12.70 -12.89 -13.05
C LEU A 312 -13.64 -12.44 -11.93
N LEU A 313 -14.30 -11.29 -12.09
CA LEU A 313 -15.24 -10.74 -11.12
C LEU A 313 -16.41 -11.68 -10.84
N ASP A 314 -16.97 -12.33 -11.88
CA ASP A 314 -18.12 -13.23 -11.74
C ASP A 314 -17.80 -14.47 -10.87
N ARG A 315 -16.52 -14.84 -10.78
CA ARG A 315 -16.02 -15.98 -9.96
C ARG A 315 -15.60 -15.55 -8.55
N MET A 316 -15.59 -14.25 -8.28
CA MET A 316 -15.12 -13.68 -7.02
C MET A 316 -16.28 -13.16 -6.17
N GLU A 317 -16.17 -13.34 -4.87
CA GLU A 317 -16.97 -12.62 -3.89
C GLU A 317 -16.21 -11.35 -3.47
N VAL A 318 -16.69 -10.20 -3.91
CA VAL A 318 -16.03 -8.91 -3.66
C VAL A 318 -16.46 -8.34 -2.31
N ILE A 319 -15.51 -8.28 -1.38
CA ILE A 319 -15.68 -7.60 -0.09
C ILE A 319 -15.03 -6.22 -0.18
N LYS A 320 -15.83 -5.16 -0.05
CA LYS A 320 -15.37 -3.78 -0.13
C LYS A 320 -14.94 -3.27 1.25
N LEU A 321 -13.67 -2.93 1.39
CA LEU A 321 -13.10 -2.29 2.57
C LEU A 321 -13.09 -0.78 2.37
N ALA A 322 -13.81 -0.10 3.26
CA ALA A 322 -13.78 1.35 3.34
C ALA A 322 -12.48 1.87 3.97
N GLY A 323 -12.27 3.18 3.85
CA GLY A 323 -11.28 3.89 4.66
C GLY A 323 -11.66 3.93 6.14
N TYR A 324 -10.66 4.22 6.98
CA TYR A 324 -10.84 4.36 8.42
C TYR A 324 -11.20 5.79 8.83
N THR A 325 -12.05 5.91 9.84
CA THR A 325 -12.34 7.16 10.56
C THR A 325 -11.14 7.62 11.40
N THR A 326 -11.14 8.88 11.85
CA THR A 326 -10.07 9.40 12.72
C THR A 326 -9.93 8.60 14.01
N ASP A 327 -11.06 8.25 14.63
CA ASP A 327 -11.09 7.49 15.89
C ASP A 327 -10.54 6.07 15.67
N GLU A 328 -10.95 5.38 14.61
CA GLU A 328 -10.39 4.08 14.24
C GLU A 328 -8.89 4.15 13.97
N LYS A 329 -8.43 5.18 13.26
CA LYS A 329 -7.00 5.39 13.01
C LYS A 329 -6.21 5.60 14.30
N MET A 330 -6.77 6.30 15.28
CA MET A 330 -6.15 6.46 16.59
C MET A 330 -5.99 5.11 17.30
N HIS A 331 -7.04 4.29 17.34
CA HIS A 331 -6.99 2.94 17.93
C HIS A 331 -5.98 2.05 17.20
N ILE A 332 -6.03 2.02 15.86
CA ILE A 332 -5.10 1.24 15.02
C ILE A 332 -3.65 1.69 15.27
N ALA A 333 -3.41 3.00 15.36
CA ALA A 333 -2.09 3.53 15.61
C ALA A 333 -1.54 3.10 16.97
N ARG A 334 -2.35 3.23 18.03
CA ARG A 334 -1.97 2.90 19.41
C ARG A 334 -1.71 1.40 19.59
N GLU A 335 -2.64 0.56 19.16
CA GLU A 335 -2.62 -0.86 19.46
C GLU A 335 -1.68 -1.65 18.54
N TYR A 336 -1.60 -1.27 17.27
CA TYR A 336 -0.91 -2.06 16.25
C TYR A 336 0.31 -1.33 15.68
N LEU A 337 0.16 -0.11 15.15
CA LEU A 337 1.24 0.53 14.40
C LEU A 337 2.45 0.85 15.28
N VAL A 338 2.22 1.45 16.46
CA VAL A 338 3.29 1.80 17.40
C VAL A 338 4.04 0.55 17.84
N LYS A 339 3.34 -0.53 18.23
CA LYS A 339 3.97 -1.80 18.63
C LYS A 339 4.78 -2.42 17.49
N ASN A 340 4.20 -2.50 16.30
CA ASN A 340 4.84 -3.08 15.12
C ASN A 340 6.08 -2.29 14.68
N VAL A 341 6.01 -0.96 14.69
CA VAL A 341 7.14 -0.10 14.34
C VAL A 341 8.23 -0.16 15.42
N SER A 342 7.86 -0.16 16.70
CA SER A 342 8.81 -0.30 17.81
C SER A 342 9.63 -1.58 17.68
N GLY A 343 8.96 -2.71 17.41
CA GLY A 343 9.61 -4.00 17.18
C GLY A 343 10.56 -3.98 15.98
N LYS A 344 10.15 -3.39 14.85
CA LYS A 344 11.01 -3.25 13.65
C LYS A 344 12.23 -2.36 13.88
N CYS A 345 12.08 -1.28 14.65
CA CYS A 345 13.18 -0.36 14.97
C CYS A 345 14.06 -0.85 16.13
N GLY A 346 13.72 -1.96 16.79
CA GLY A 346 14.46 -2.48 17.94
C GLY A 346 14.37 -1.61 19.19
N ILE A 347 13.34 -0.77 19.29
CA ILE A 347 13.09 0.09 20.45
C ILE A 347 12.22 -0.69 21.44
N LYS A 348 12.60 -0.67 22.72
CA LYS A 348 11.79 -1.30 23.77
C LYS A 348 10.58 -0.41 24.10
N PRO A 349 9.40 -0.98 24.45
CA PRO A 349 8.20 -0.21 24.79
C PRO A 349 8.42 0.77 25.96
N GLU A 350 9.35 0.48 26.86
CA GLU A 350 9.69 1.32 28.01
C GLU A 350 10.44 2.61 27.62
N GLN A 351 11.06 2.64 26.45
CA GLN A 351 11.97 3.74 26.05
C GLN A 351 11.24 4.89 25.35
N VAL A 352 10.04 4.67 24.82
CA VAL A 352 9.29 5.67 24.05
C VAL A 352 7.83 5.67 24.47
N ASP A 353 7.29 6.85 24.75
CA ASP A 353 5.86 7.10 24.84
C ASP A 353 5.41 7.98 23.70
N VAL A 354 4.23 7.69 23.16
CA VAL A 354 3.59 8.56 22.18
C VAL A 354 2.29 9.01 22.83
N SER A 355 2.08 10.31 22.97
CA SER A 355 0.83 10.84 23.49
C SER A 355 -0.30 10.72 22.46
N ASP A 356 -1.54 10.63 22.94
CA ASP A 356 -2.70 10.55 22.04
C ASP A 356 -2.89 11.85 21.24
N ALA A 357 -2.53 13.00 21.82
CA ALA A 357 -2.51 14.29 21.12
C ALA A 357 -1.50 14.30 19.96
N ALA A 358 -0.32 13.67 20.13
CA ALA A 358 0.65 13.54 19.04
C ALA A 358 0.12 12.65 17.90
N ILE A 359 -0.58 11.56 18.23
CA ILE A 359 -1.18 10.67 17.23
C ILE A 359 -2.31 11.39 16.49
N LEU A 360 -3.15 12.14 17.19
CA LEU A 360 -4.20 12.94 16.57
C LEU A 360 -3.61 14.00 15.64
N SER A 361 -2.59 14.73 16.10
CA SER A 361 -1.89 15.73 15.28
C SER A 361 -1.20 15.11 14.06
N LEU A 362 -0.64 13.90 14.19
CA LEU A 362 -0.11 13.12 13.07
C LEU A 362 -1.18 12.80 12.02
N ILE A 363 -2.37 12.39 12.46
CA ILE A 363 -3.48 12.03 11.58
C ILE A 363 -4.02 13.27 10.87
N GLU A 364 -4.23 14.38 11.58
CA GLU A 364 -4.85 15.59 11.03
C GLU A 364 -3.89 16.42 10.17
N ASN A 365 -2.66 16.63 10.65
CA ASN A 365 -1.73 17.63 10.09
C ASN A 365 -0.68 17.04 9.14
N TYR A 366 -0.42 15.73 9.21
CA TYR A 366 0.63 15.06 8.42
C TYR A 366 0.10 13.99 7.46
N CYS A 367 -1.13 13.49 7.65
CA CYS A 367 -1.68 12.39 6.85
C CYS A 367 -3.00 12.77 6.15
N ARG A 368 -3.04 12.73 4.81
CA ARG A 368 -4.30 12.77 4.03
C ARG A 368 -4.43 11.51 3.20
N GLU A 369 -5.06 10.49 3.76
CA GLU A 369 -5.32 9.21 3.10
C GLU A 369 -6.52 8.50 3.76
N ALA A 370 -7.16 7.58 3.04
CA ALA A 370 -8.22 6.73 3.58
C ALA A 370 -7.66 5.63 4.53
N GLY A 371 -6.47 5.10 4.23
CA GLY A 371 -5.79 4.07 5.02
C GLY A 371 -4.87 4.61 6.12
N VAL A 372 -3.92 3.79 6.56
CA VAL A 372 -2.91 4.12 7.60
C VAL A 372 -1.46 3.99 7.13
N ARG A 373 -1.21 3.94 5.81
CA ARG A 373 0.12 3.68 5.25
C ARG A 373 1.08 4.85 5.48
N ASN A 374 0.67 6.08 5.22
CA ASN A 374 1.46 7.28 5.51
C ASN A 374 1.58 7.48 7.02
N LEU A 375 0.52 7.23 7.78
CA LEU A 375 0.58 7.26 9.25
C LEU A 375 1.68 6.33 9.78
N GLN A 376 1.74 5.09 9.30
CA GLN A 376 2.80 4.15 9.63
C GLN A 376 4.19 4.68 9.26
N LYS A 377 4.36 5.28 8.06
CA LYS A 377 5.65 5.86 7.63
C LYS A 377 6.09 7.03 8.52
N HIS A 378 5.17 7.87 8.96
CA HIS A 378 5.47 9.00 9.84
C HIS A 378 5.86 8.53 11.24
N ILE A 379 5.13 7.55 11.80
CA ILE A 379 5.51 6.89 13.06
C ILE A 379 6.91 6.26 12.92
N GLU A 380 7.17 5.52 11.84
CA GLU A 380 8.49 4.93 11.57
C GLU A 380 9.60 5.96 11.44
N LYS A 381 9.32 7.13 10.82
CA LYS A 381 10.29 8.23 10.75
C LYS A 381 10.61 8.80 12.14
N CYS A 382 9.61 8.96 13.01
CA CYS A 382 9.81 9.40 14.39
C CYS A 382 10.66 8.40 15.17
N PHE A 383 10.30 7.11 15.12
CA PHE A 383 11.01 6.05 15.82
C PHE A 383 12.45 5.89 15.33
N ARG A 384 12.72 5.98 14.02
CA ARG A 384 14.09 5.96 13.48
C ARG A 384 14.93 7.13 13.98
N LYS A 385 14.35 8.33 14.10
CA LYS A 385 15.05 9.50 14.67
C LYS A 385 15.36 9.31 16.15
N ILE A 386 14.44 8.72 16.92
CA ILE A 386 14.67 8.39 18.33
C ILE A 386 15.74 7.32 18.48
N ALA A 387 15.71 6.27 17.67
CA ALA A 387 16.75 5.24 17.64
C ALA A 387 18.14 5.87 17.41
N LEU A 388 18.24 6.82 16.48
CA LEU A 388 19.49 7.55 16.25
C LEU A 388 19.93 8.36 17.49
N LYS A 389 19.00 9.05 18.17
CA LYS A 389 19.29 9.78 19.42
C LYS A 389 19.78 8.83 20.52
N LEU A 390 19.12 7.68 20.70
CA LEU A 390 19.49 6.65 21.67
C LEU A 390 20.89 6.08 21.43
N VAL A 391 21.20 5.70 20.20
CA VAL A 391 22.53 5.16 19.84
C VAL A 391 23.62 6.20 20.06
N ARG A 392 23.36 7.48 19.74
CA ARG A 392 24.30 8.58 19.98
C ARG A 392 24.54 8.82 21.47
N GLN A 393 23.48 8.79 22.29
CA GLN A 393 23.62 8.90 23.75
C GLN A 393 24.44 7.74 24.33
N GLN A 394 24.17 6.50 23.89
CA GLN A 394 24.93 5.32 24.33
C GLN A 394 26.42 5.42 23.95
N ALA A 395 26.73 5.86 22.72
CA ALA A 395 28.10 6.07 22.28
C ALA A 395 28.82 7.14 23.12
N ALA A 396 28.17 8.28 23.36
CA ALA A 396 28.72 9.34 24.19
C ALA A 396 28.95 8.91 25.65
N MET A 397 28.03 8.11 26.21
CA MET A 397 28.20 7.54 27.55
C MET A 397 29.34 6.51 27.63
N ALA A 398 29.57 5.74 26.56
CA ALA A 398 30.68 4.80 26.48
C ALA A 398 32.03 5.52 26.41
N ASP A 399 32.13 6.55 25.56
CA ASP A 399 33.30 7.41 25.45
C ASP A 399 33.62 8.07 26.80
N PHE A 400 32.60 8.59 27.49
CA PHE A 400 32.76 9.20 28.81
C PHE A 400 33.23 8.21 29.89
N LYS A 401 32.69 6.99 29.93
CA LYS A 401 33.14 5.95 30.88
C LYS A 401 34.59 5.52 30.63
N SER A 402 35.06 5.58 29.39
CA SER A 402 36.46 5.29 29.06
C SER A 402 37.43 6.44 29.40
N SER A 403 36.91 7.66 29.61
CA SER A 403 37.70 8.88 29.72
C SER A 403 38.23 9.18 31.13
N GLY A 404 37.83 8.42 32.17
CA GLY A 404 38.38 8.56 33.52
C GLY A 404 38.33 9.97 34.10
N GLU A 405 37.25 10.29 34.83
CA GLU A 405 37.01 11.55 35.55
C GLU A 405 36.71 12.79 34.68
N GLY A 406 35.45 13.20 34.72
CA GLY A 406 34.99 14.53 34.35
C GLY A 406 33.63 14.75 35.00
N SER A 407 33.39 15.87 35.67
CA SER A 407 32.14 16.16 36.36
C SER A 407 30.93 16.08 35.40
N ILE A 408 29.78 15.64 35.91
CA ILE A 408 28.50 15.53 35.18
C ILE A 408 28.13 16.82 34.42
N GLU A 409 28.59 17.98 34.93
CA GLU A 409 28.45 19.31 34.30
C GLU A 409 29.16 19.43 32.94
N MET A 410 30.33 18.80 32.75
CA MET A 410 31.06 18.83 31.47
C MET A 410 30.39 17.99 30.39
N LEU A 411 29.69 16.91 30.76
CA LEU A 411 28.85 16.14 29.83
C LEU A 411 27.65 16.97 29.38
N HIS A 412 26.99 17.66 30.32
CA HIS A 412 25.88 18.57 30.01
C HIS A 412 26.31 19.69 29.06
N GLU A 413 27.47 20.31 29.31
CA GLU A 413 28.02 21.36 28.45
C GLU A 413 28.44 20.82 27.07
N TYR A 414 29.01 19.60 27.00
CA TYR A 414 29.36 18.95 25.74
C TYR A 414 28.14 18.60 24.88
N PHE A 415 27.06 18.09 25.49
CA PHE A 415 25.80 17.85 24.78
C PHE A 415 25.15 19.17 24.31
N ARG A 416 25.14 20.21 25.15
CA ARG A 416 24.62 21.54 24.83
C ARG A 416 25.37 22.18 23.64
N LEU A 417 26.70 22.03 23.59
CA LEU A 417 27.54 22.55 22.50
C LEU A 417 27.40 21.77 21.19
N LYS A 418 27.20 20.43 21.23
CA LYS A 418 26.95 19.63 20.02
C LYS A 418 25.53 19.78 19.48
N GLU A 419 24.54 20.04 20.35
CA GLU A 419 23.18 20.38 19.93
C GLU A 419 23.11 21.76 19.27
N LEU A 420 23.91 22.73 19.72
CA LEU A 420 24.08 24.03 19.07
C LEU A 420 24.61 23.93 17.61
N GLU A 421 25.46 22.94 17.31
CA GLU A 421 25.95 22.70 15.94
C GLU A 421 24.85 22.11 15.02
N TYR A 422 23.80 21.50 15.60
CA TYR A 422 22.63 21.00 14.88
C TYR A 422 21.44 21.99 14.89
N ALA A 423 21.46 22.99 15.77
CA ALA A 423 20.40 23.98 15.98
C ALA A 423 20.39 25.15 14.96
N LEU A 424 21.20 25.11 13.90
CA LEU A 424 21.06 25.98 12.73
C LEU A 424 19.81 25.64 11.87
N GLY A 425 18.74 25.18 12.51
CA GLY A 425 17.48 24.80 11.88
C GLY A 425 16.40 24.30 12.86
N GLY A 426 16.06 25.07 13.90
CA GLY A 426 14.89 24.81 14.76
C GLY A 426 15.06 25.34 16.18
N GLY A 427 14.04 26.03 16.72
CA GLY A 427 14.09 26.86 17.94
C GLY A 427 14.28 26.11 19.29
N PRO A 428 14.35 26.86 20.40
CA PRO A 428 14.83 26.34 21.69
C PRO A 428 13.78 25.48 22.40
N MET A 429 14.20 24.29 22.85
CA MET A 429 13.47 23.43 23.79
C MET A 429 13.92 23.74 25.23
N SER A 430 12.96 23.76 26.15
CA SER A 430 13.15 24.13 27.56
C SER A 430 14.09 23.17 28.31
N GLU A 431 14.99 23.75 29.11
CA GLU A 431 15.90 23.04 30.00
C GLU A 431 15.16 22.21 31.05
N LYS A 432 15.27 20.88 30.99
CA LYS A 432 15.17 19.99 32.16
C LYS A 432 15.90 18.67 31.92
N SER A 433 17.00 18.52 32.66
CA SER A 433 17.60 17.29 33.22
C SER A 433 17.57 15.98 32.41
N ILE A 434 18.73 15.57 31.88
CA ILE A 434 18.95 14.22 31.35
C ILE A 434 19.23 13.27 32.53
N ALA A 435 18.19 12.59 33.01
CA ALA A 435 18.34 11.43 33.87
C ALA A 435 18.34 10.14 33.02
N VAL A 436 19.34 9.30 33.22
CA VAL A 436 19.44 7.97 32.60
C VAL A 436 18.28 7.13 33.11
N GLY A 437 17.23 6.99 32.28
CA GLY A 437 15.99 6.31 32.63
C GLY A 437 14.72 7.01 32.14
N GLU A 438 14.79 8.24 31.62
CA GLU A 438 13.61 8.92 31.12
C GLU A 438 13.15 8.39 29.76
N LYS A 439 11.85 8.10 29.69
CA LYS A 439 11.12 7.67 28.50
C LYS A 439 11.01 8.85 27.53
N PHE A 440 11.45 8.66 26.28
CA PHE A 440 11.27 9.69 25.25
C PHE A 440 9.78 9.86 24.99
N THR A 441 9.23 11.01 25.35
CA THR A 441 7.80 11.30 25.17
C THR A 441 7.61 12.11 23.89
N ILE A 442 6.80 11.61 22.97
CA ILE A 442 6.39 12.33 21.75
C ILE A 442 5.05 13.00 22.03
N ASP A 443 5.03 14.31 21.96
CA ASP A 443 3.85 15.16 22.12
C ASP A 443 3.60 16.02 20.88
N GLU A 444 2.49 16.75 20.87
CA GLU A 444 2.14 17.63 19.76
C GLU A 444 3.19 18.73 19.54
N SER A 445 3.80 19.24 20.62
CA SER A 445 4.76 20.35 20.55
C SER A 445 6.11 19.94 19.95
N ASN A 446 6.58 18.72 20.21
CA ASN A 446 7.87 18.22 19.75
C ASN A 446 7.79 17.46 18.42
N LEU A 447 6.58 17.20 17.91
CA LEU A 447 6.37 16.46 16.66
C LEU A 447 7.09 17.10 15.45
N ALA A 448 7.17 18.44 15.44
CA ALA A 448 7.83 19.21 14.41
C ALA A 448 9.35 18.92 14.32
N ASP A 449 10.01 18.61 15.43
CA ASP A 449 11.45 18.29 15.47
C ASP A 449 11.74 16.96 14.73
N TYR A 450 10.77 16.04 14.79
CA TYR A 450 10.88 14.74 14.15
C TYR A 450 10.48 14.80 12.68
N LEU A 451 9.37 15.44 12.36
CA LEU A 451 8.77 15.34 11.01
C LEU A 451 9.02 16.56 10.13
N GLY A 452 9.31 17.70 10.72
CA GLY A 452 9.28 19.02 10.09
C GLY A 452 7.92 19.70 10.30
N LYS A 453 7.73 20.83 9.62
CA LYS A 453 6.46 21.57 9.64
C LYS A 453 5.29 20.69 9.18
N PRO A 454 4.08 20.90 9.72
CA PRO A 454 2.84 20.31 9.21
C PRO A 454 2.74 20.36 7.69
N VAL A 455 2.31 19.26 7.07
CA VAL A 455 2.16 19.18 5.61
C VAL A 455 0.79 19.72 5.18
N PHE A 456 -0.20 19.57 6.06
CA PHE A 456 -1.58 19.95 5.81
C PHE A 456 -2.04 20.98 6.85
N GLU A 457 -2.57 22.10 6.38
CA GLU A 457 -3.27 23.07 7.22
C GLU A 457 -4.76 22.69 7.32
N ARG A 458 -5.41 23.15 8.39
CA ARG A 458 -6.84 22.89 8.65
C ARG A 458 -7.70 23.42 7.49
N GLU A 459 -8.60 22.58 6.97
CA GLU A 459 -9.38 22.82 5.73
C GLU A 459 -10.42 23.94 5.83
N LYS A 460 -10.67 24.51 7.02
CA LYS A 460 -11.66 25.57 7.17
C LYS A 460 -11.10 26.91 6.72
N LEU A 461 -11.24 27.19 5.41
CA LEU A 461 -10.84 28.44 4.79
C LEU A 461 -11.63 29.64 5.34
N TYR A 462 -12.92 29.43 5.65
CA TYR A 462 -13.81 30.47 6.15
C TYR A 462 -14.55 30.02 7.42
N GLU A 463 -14.54 30.84 8.48
CA GLU A 463 -15.40 30.61 9.65
C GLU A 463 -16.88 30.83 9.33
N GLN A 464 -17.16 31.87 8.55
CA GLN A 464 -18.44 32.19 7.91
C GLN A 464 -18.16 32.36 6.43
N THR A 465 -18.89 31.63 5.57
CA THR A 465 -18.73 31.82 4.13
C THR A 465 -19.26 33.20 3.71
N PRO A 466 -18.50 33.96 2.91
CA PRO A 466 -18.99 35.20 2.34
C PRO A 466 -20.13 34.94 1.34
N VAL A 467 -20.79 36.02 0.93
CA VAL A 467 -21.82 35.98 -0.12
C VAL A 467 -21.23 35.40 -1.40
N GLY A 468 -21.96 34.49 -2.03
CA GLY A 468 -21.50 33.80 -3.23
C GLY A 468 -20.44 32.72 -2.98
N VAL A 469 -20.25 32.27 -1.73
CA VAL A 469 -19.35 31.16 -1.41
C VAL A 469 -20.08 30.08 -0.64
N VAL A 470 -19.99 28.84 -1.11
CA VAL A 470 -20.72 27.70 -0.53
C VAL A 470 -19.80 26.48 -0.42
N MET A 471 -19.87 25.78 0.71
CA MET A 471 -19.14 24.53 0.90
C MET A 471 -19.86 23.36 0.22
N GLY A 472 -19.15 22.67 -0.67
CA GLY A 472 -19.56 21.42 -1.30
C GLY A 472 -18.72 20.23 -0.84
N LEU A 473 -19.28 19.03 -1.00
CA LEU A 473 -18.57 17.77 -0.73
C LEU A 473 -18.22 17.09 -2.05
N SER A 474 -16.95 16.70 -2.19
CA SER A 474 -16.47 15.93 -3.33
C SER A 474 -15.82 14.63 -2.90
N TRP A 475 -15.71 13.71 -3.85
CA TRP A 475 -14.96 12.48 -3.68
C TRP A 475 -13.82 12.44 -4.69
N THR A 476 -12.65 12.01 -4.23
CA THR A 476 -11.44 11.81 -5.03
C THR A 476 -10.88 10.41 -4.74
N SER A 477 -9.94 9.95 -5.57
CA SER A 477 -9.21 8.69 -5.31
C SER A 477 -8.44 8.68 -3.98
N MET A 478 -8.16 9.85 -3.42
CA MET A 478 -7.50 10.01 -2.11
C MET A 478 -8.49 9.99 -0.94
N GLY A 479 -9.80 9.94 -1.22
CA GLY A 479 -10.90 10.04 -0.27
C GLY A 479 -11.79 11.26 -0.51
N GLY A 480 -12.73 11.50 0.39
CA GLY A 480 -13.61 12.67 0.32
C GLY A 480 -12.85 13.95 0.65
N SER A 481 -13.27 15.07 0.06
CA SER A 481 -12.75 16.41 0.35
C SER A 481 -13.88 17.45 0.42
N THR A 482 -13.65 18.53 1.16
CA THR A 482 -14.54 19.70 1.15
C THR A 482 -13.99 20.77 0.23
N LEU A 483 -14.86 21.34 -0.61
CA LEU A 483 -14.50 22.38 -1.57
C LEU A 483 -15.36 23.61 -1.34
N TYR A 484 -14.82 24.80 -1.58
CA TYR A 484 -15.59 26.04 -1.58
C TYR A 484 -15.87 26.43 -3.02
N ILE A 485 -17.14 26.40 -3.42
CA ILE A 485 -17.55 26.94 -4.72
C ILE A 485 -17.71 28.44 -4.54
N GLU A 486 -17.03 29.21 -5.37
CA GLU A 486 -17.01 30.67 -5.29
C GLU A 486 -17.63 31.26 -6.56
N THR A 487 -18.58 32.16 -6.39
CA THR A 487 -19.19 32.91 -7.47
C THR A 487 -19.07 34.40 -7.19
N THR A 488 -18.58 35.15 -8.16
CA THR A 488 -18.60 36.62 -8.15
C THR A 488 -19.21 37.16 -9.44
N PHE A 489 -19.61 38.42 -9.45
CA PHE A 489 -19.93 39.13 -10.69
C PHE A 489 -18.70 39.91 -11.17
N VAL A 490 -18.54 40.02 -12.49
CA VAL A 490 -17.42 40.74 -13.12
C VAL A 490 -17.88 42.13 -13.55
N GLU A 491 -19.01 42.19 -14.26
CA GLU A 491 -19.63 43.43 -14.74
C GLU A 491 -21.15 43.29 -14.70
N GLU A 492 -21.84 44.42 -14.50
CA GLU A 492 -23.29 44.52 -14.62
C GLU A 492 -23.64 45.47 -15.79
N GLY A 493 -24.58 45.06 -16.63
CA GLY A 493 -25.12 45.86 -17.73
C GLY A 493 -26.24 45.13 -18.46
N GLU A 494 -27.24 45.86 -18.96
CA GLU A 494 -28.39 45.25 -19.63
C GLU A 494 -27.97 44.28 -20.75
N GLY A 495 -28.48 43.05 -20.69
CA GLY A 495 -28.21 42.02 -21.69
C GLY A 495 -26.80 41.39 -21.64
N LYS A 496 -26.00 41.68 -20.60
CA LYS A 496 -24.66 41.06 -20.39
C LYS A 496 -24.67 39.75 -19.60
N GLY A 497 -25.82 39.10 -19.44
CA GLY A 497 -25.93 37.80 -18.77
C GLY A 497 -25.04 36.74 -19.42
N ASP A 498 -23.95 36.37 -18.75
CA ASP A 498 -22.95 35.41 -19.22
C ASP A 498 -22.33 34.68 -18.01
N LEU A 499 -21.81 33.46 -18.22
CA LEU A 499 -21.20 32.64 -17.18
C LEU A 499 -19.80 32.19 -17.59
N HIS A 500 -18.80 32.71 -16.89
CA HIS A 500 -17.43 32.25 -17.02
C HIS A 500 -17.10 31.21 -15.94
N ILE A 501 -16.45 30.11 -16.33
CA ILE A 501 -16.18 28.97 -15.45
C ILE A 501 -14.68 28.67 -15.43
N THR A 502 -14.08 28.63 -14.24
CA THR A 502 -12.67 28.24 -14.03
C THR A 502 -12.53 27.18 -12.94
N GLY A 503 -11.37 26.52 -12.86
CA GLY A 503 -11.13 25.45 -11.87
C GLY A 503 -10.73 24.09 -12.44
N HIS A 504 -10.33 24.03 -13.72
CA HIS A 504 -9.96 22.78 -14.41
C HIS A 504 -11.10 21.73 -14.40
N LEU A 505 -12.32 22.20 -14.63
CA LEU A 505 -13.52 21.37 -14.67
C LEU A 505 -13.58 20.52 -15.95
N GLY A 506 -13.99 19.27 -15.79
CA GLY A 506 -14.26 18.35 -16.91
C GLY A 506 -15.55 18.71 -17.66
N ARG A 507 -15.92 17.88 -18.65
CA ARG A 507 -17.06 18.19 -19.54
C ARG A 507 -18.39 18.13 -18.79
N VAL A 508 -18.59 17.09 -17.98
CA VAL A 508 -19.84 16.86 -17.24
C VAL A 508 -20.06 17.95 -16.20
N MET A 509 -18.99 18.40 -15.54
CA MET A 509 -19.10 19.44 -14.54
C MET A 509 -19.40 20.83 -15.14
N LYS A 510 -18.89 21.13 -16.35
CA LYS A 510 -19.27 22.35 -17.09
C LYS A 510 -20.74 22.33 -17.49
N GLU A 511 -21.21 21.21 -18.04
CA GLU A 511 -22.64 21.02 -18.36
C GLU A 511 -23.51 21.19 -17.10
N SER A 512 -23.08 20.61 -15.97
CA SER A 512 -23.77 20.78 -14.67
C SER A 512 -23.83 22.23 -14.20
N ALA A 513 -22.77 23.03 -14.43
CA ALA A 513 -22.77 24.45 -14.07
C ALA A 513 -23.75 25.27 -14.92
N GLU A 514 -23.88 24.96 -16.21
CA GLU A 514 -24.86 25.61 -17.10
C GLU A 514 -26.32 25.27 -16.71
N ILE A 515 -26.57 24.01 -16.35
CA ILE A 515 -27.87 23.56 -15.82
C ILE A 515 -28.17 24.29 -14.51
N ALA A 516 -27.22 24.30 -13.57
CA ALA A 516 -27.34 24.99 -12.29
C ALA A 516 -27.65 26.48 -12.47
N HIS A 517 -26.95 27.18 -13.37
CA HIS A 517 -27.22 28.58 -13.65
C HIS A 517 -28.63 28.81 -14.23
N THR A 518 -29.12 27.89 -15.07
CA THR A 518 -30.48 27.94 -15.63
C THR A 518 -31.54 27.73 -14.56
N VAL A 519 -31.33 26.78 -13.65
CA VAL A 519 -32.23 26.52 -12.52
C VAL A 519 -32.22 27.69 -11.53
N ALA A 520 -31.04 28.25 -11.22
CA ALA A 520 -30.92 29.42 -10.35
C ALA A 520 -31.70 30.64 -10.90
N ARG A 521 -31.63 30.87 -12.22
CA ARG A 521 -32.39 31.91 -12.91
C ARG A 521 -33.90 31.74 -12.74
N ARG A 522 -34.40 30.52 -12.96
CA ARG A 522 -35.82 30.20 -12.76
C ARG A 522 -36.24 30.44 -11.31
N ILE A 523 -35.49 29.94 -10.33
CA ILE A 523 -35.81 30.07 -8.91
C ILE A 523 -35.85 31.54 -8.48
N MET A 524 -34.88 32.36 -8.92
CA MET A 524 -34.93 33.79 -8.62
C MET A 524 -36.12 34.47 -9.28
N PHE A 525 -36.44 34.13 -10.53
CA PHE A 525 -37.61 34.68 -11.20
C PHE A 525 -38.92 34.34 -10.46
N ASP A 526 -39.04 33.10 -9.97
CA ASP A 526 -40.24 32.66 -9.24
C ASP A 526 -40.35 33.32 -7.84
N LYS A 527 -39.22 33.67 -7.20
CA LYS A 527 -39.19 34.26 -5.85
C LYS A 527 -39.21 35.79 -5.83
N ASP A 528 -38.48 36.41 -6.76
CA ASP A 528 -38.32 37.86 -6.88
C ASP A 528 -38.25 38.23 -8.37
N PRO A 529 -39.42 38.37 -9.05
CA PRO A 529 -39.48 38.67 -10.48
C PRO A 529 -38.86 40.01 -10.87
N GLU A 530 -38.71 40.95 -9.93
CA GLU A 530 -38.08 42.25 -10.17
C GLU A 530 -36.54 42.16 -10.19
N ASN A 531 -35.98 41.05 -9.70
CA ASN A 531 -34.54 40.83 -9.63
C ASN A 531 -33.97 40.37 -10.98
N LEU A 532 -33.52 41.34 -11.77
CA LEU A 532 -32.91 41.12 -13.08
C LEU A 532 -31.40 40.78 -13.03
N PHE A 533 -30.85 40.45 -11.85
CA PHE A 533 -29.40 40.25 -11.66
C PHE A 533 -28.81 39.26 -12.68
N PHE A 534 -29.40 38.07 -12.84
CA PHE A 534 -28.84 37.08 -13.75
C PHE A 534 -29.02 37.41 -15.25
N ALA A 535 -29.95 38.30 -15.60
CA ALA A 535 -30.12 38.77 -16.98
C ALA A 535 -29.07 39.82 -17.34
N ASN A 536 -28.62 40.60 -16.36
CA ASN A 536 -27.77 41.79 -16.56
C ASN A 536 -26.33 41.59 -16.08
N SER A 537 -26.01 40.56 -15.30
CA SER A 537 -24.69 40.41 -14.71
C SER A 537 -23.90 39.28 -15.35
N LYS A 538 -22.64 39.57 -15.68
CA LYS A 538 -21.67 38.55 -16.07
C LYS A 538 -21.09 37.90 -14.82
N LEU A 539 -21.30 36.60 -14.67
CA LEU A 539 -20.84 35.83 -13.51
C LEU A 539 -19.52 35.13 -13.80
N HIS A 540 -18.73 34.96 -12.74
CA HIS A 540 -17.57 34.09 -12.74
C HIS A 540 -17.72 33.07 -11.61
N LEU A 541 -17.88 31.81 -12.00
CA LEU A 541 -17.84 30.65 -11.12
C LEU A 541 -16.41 30.09 -11.08
N HIS A 542 -15.85 30.01 -9.88
CA HIS A 542 -14.57 29.37 -9.61
C HIS A 542 -14.75 28.15 -8.70
N VAL A 543 -14.17 27.03 -9.12
CA VAL A 543 -14.02 25.84 -8.28
C VAL A 543 -12.53 25.64 -7.99
N PRO A 544 -12.05 25.93 -6.77
CA PRO A 544 -10.63 25.90 -6.42
C PRO A 544 -10.03 24.48 -6.46
N GLU A 545 -8.70 24.40 -6.39
CA GLU A 545 -7.82 23.21 -6.58
C GLU A 545 -7.68 22.71 -8.04
N GLY A 546 -7.12 23.54 -8.92
CA GLY A 546 -6.98 23.27 -10.35
C GLY A 546 -5.96 22.19 -10.79
N ALA A 547 -5.34 21.45 -9.86
CA ALA A 547 -4.36 20.41 -10.18
C ALA A 547 -4.97 19.00 -10.32
N THR A 548 -6.17 18.79 -9.79
CA THR A 548 -6.91 17.51 -9.93
C THR A 548 -8.13 17.74 -10.82
N PRO A 549 -8.32 16.96 -11.90
CA PRO A 549 -9.51 17.08 -12.74
C PRO A 549 -10.76 16.79 -11.91
N LYS A 550 -11.72 17.72 -11.93
CA LYS A 550 -13.02 17.58 -11.24
C LYS A 550 -14.08 17.37 -12.31
N ASP A 551 -14.50 16.12 -12.46
CA ASP A 551 -15.54 15.75 -13.43
C ASP A 551 -16.61 14.92 -12.73
N GLY A 552 -17.78 15.52 -12.56
CA GLY A 552 -18.92 14.91 -11.88
C GLY A 552 -20.04 15.93 -11.63
N PRO A 553 -21.32 15.55 -11.79
CA PRO A 553 -22.44 16.48 -11.68
C PRO A 553 -22.88 16.77 -10.24
N SER A 554 -22.26 16.11 -9.25
CA SER A 554 -22.69 16.13 -7.84
C SER A 554 -22.55 17.47 -7.10
N ALA A 555 -22.04 18.51 -7.77
CA ALA A 555 -21.92 19.88 -7.25
C ALA A 555 -23.08 20.79 -7.69
N GLY A 556 -24.06 20.27 -8.43
CA GLY A 556 -25.18 21.03 -8.99
C GLY A 556 -25.91 21.90 -7.97
N CYS A 557 -26.37 21.30 -6.87
CA CYS A 557 -27.06 22.04 -5.80
C CYS A 557 -26.17 23.10 -5.11
N THR A 558 -24.88 22.82 -4.93
CA THR A 558 -23.91 23.75 -4.35
C THR A 558 -23.73 24.97 -5.25
N MET A 559 -23.63 24.77 -6.56
CA MET A 559 -23.52 25.85 -7.55
C MET A 559 -24.76 26.74 -7.58
N ILE A 560 -25.97 26.14 -7.60
CA ILE A 560 -27.23 26.91 -7.52
C ILE A 560 -27.23 27.80 -6.28
N THR A 561 -26.90 27.23 -5.11
CA THR A 561 -26.90 27.97 -3.85
C THR A 561 -25.90 29.12 -3.86
N SER A 562 -24.74 28.93 -4.50
CA SER A 562 -23.74 29.99 -4.68
C SER A 562 -24.27 31.13 -5.54
N PHE A 563 -24.92 30.81 -6.67
CA PHE A 563 -25.56 31.80 -7.54
C PHE A 563 -26.67 32.58 -6.81
N LEU A 564 -27.56 31.88 -6.10
CA LEU A 564 -28.65 32.50 -5.34
C LEU A 564 -28.15 33.36 -4.20
N SER A 565 -27.12 32.90 -3.47
CA SER A 565 -26.48 33.69 -2.41
C SER A 565 -25.99 35.03 -2.94
N LEU A 566 -25.32 35.02 -4.10
CA LEU A 566 -24.82 36.23 -4.76
C LEU A 566 -25.96 37.16 -5.21
N ALA A 567 -26.99 36.61 -5.87
CA ALA A 567 -28.12 37.38 -6.38
C ALA A 567 -28.97 38.02 -5.25
N MET A 568 -29.13 37.31 -4.13
CA MET A 568 -29.86 37.79 -2.96
C MET A 568 -29.01 38.65 -2.02
N LYS A 569 -27.70 38.73 -2.26
CA LYS A 569 -26.70 39.34 -1.37
C LYS A 569 -26.78 38.80 0.07
N LYS A 570 -27.15 37.52 0.23
CA LYS A 570 -27.35 36.86 1.52
C LYS A 570 -26.36 35.71 1.68
N PRO A 571 -25.58 35.65 2.78
CA PRO A 571 -24.69 34.53 3.02
C PRO A 571 -25.46 33.24 3.32
N VAL A 572 -24.83 32.10 3.08
CA VAL A 572 -25.39 30.78 3.41
C VAL A 572 -25.21 30.49 4.91
N ARG A 573 -26.09 29.65 5.46
CA ARG A 573 -26.02 29.14 6.84
C ARG A 573 -24.62 28.65 7.20
N LYS A 574 -24.15 29.00 8.41
CA LYS A 574 -22.86 28.52 8.96
C LYS A 574 -22.81 26.99 9.05
N ASN A 575 -21.63 26.42 8.79
CA ASN A 575 -21.34 24.99 8.93
C ASN A 575 -22.31 24.08 8.16
N LEU A 576 -22.74 24.54 6.97
CA LEU A 576 -23.56 23.77 6.04
C LEU A 576 -22.69 23.27 4.89
N ALA A 577 -22.76 21.97 4.61
CA ALA A 577 -22.22 21.39 3.39
C ALA A 577 -23.33 20.66 2.62
N MET A 578 -23.22 20.62 1.30
CA MET A 578 -24.22 19.97 0.45
C MET A 578 -23.59 19.31 -0.76
N THR A 579 -24.28 18.30 -1.30
CA THR A 579 -23.91 17.62 -2.54
C THR A 579 -25.17 16.98 -3.12
N GLY A 580 -25.25 16.95 -4.45
CA GLY A 580 -26.44 16.51 -5.16
C GLY A 580 -26.36 16.98 -6.61
N GLU A 581 -26.62 16.05 -7.52
CA GLU A 581 -26.84 16.39 -8.93
C GLU A 581 -28.22 17.03 -9.10
N VAL A 582 -28.34 17.95 -10.05
CA VAL A 582 -29.58 18.71 -10.25
C VAL A 582 -30.10 18.60 -11.68
N THR A 583 -31.41 18.48 -11.82
CA THR A 583 -32.10 18.53 -13.11
C THR A 583 -32.61 19.94 -13.41
N LEU A 584 -32.94 20.23 -14.68
CA LEU A 584 -33.57 21.50 -15.08
C LEU A 584 -34.92 21.76 -14.37
N THR A 585 -35.60 20.71 -13.89
CA THR A 585 -36.86 20.85 -13.16
C THR A 585 -36.68 21.23 -11.69
N GLY A 586 -35.46 21.13 -11.14
CA GLY A 586 -35.15 21.40 -9.74
C GLY A 586 -35.06 20.16 -8.85
N ARG A 587 -35.12 18.93 -9.42
CA ARG A 587 -34.96 17.68 -8.66
C ARG A 587 -33.51 17.41 -8.32
N ILE A 588 -33.30 16.80 -7.15
CA ILE A 588 -31.99 16.40 -6.65
C ILE A 588 -31.80 14.89 -6.86
N LEU A 589 -30.79 14.52 -7.64
CA LEU A 589 -30.49 13.13 -8.00
C LEU A 589 -29.44 12.51 -7.07
N PRO A 590 -29.46 11.16 -6.90
CA PRO A 590 -28.53 10.46 -6.05
C PRO A 590 -27.08 10.62 -6.50
N ILE A 591 -26.18 10.50 -5.54
CA ILE A 591 -24.73 10.65 -5.73
C ILE A 591 -23.97 9.43 -5.21
N GLY A 592 -22.75 9.24 -5.70
CA GLY A 592 -21.79 8.27 -5.16
C GLY A 592 -20.88 8.84 -4.06
N GLY A 593 -20.15 7.94 -3.40
CA GLY A 593 -19.09 8.27 -2.43
C GLY A 593 -19.61 8.84 -1.11
N LEU A 594 -20.79 8.40 -0.65
CA LEU A 594 -21.48 8.97 0.51
C LEU A 594 -20.67 8.85 1.81
N LYS A 595 -20.05 7.68 2.05
CA LYS A 595 -19.18 7.44 3.22
C LYS A 595 -18.01 8.43 3.23
N GLU A 596 -17.31 8.56 2.12
CA GLU A 596 -16.15 9.44 1.98
C GLU A 596 -16.51 10.92 2.14
N LYS A 597 -17.63 11.35 1.54
CA LYS A 597 -18.15 12.72 1.65
C LYS A 597 -18.58 13.04 3.09
N THR A 598 -19.23 12.11 3.78
CA THR A 598 -19.60 12.24 5.19
C THR A 598 -18.36 12.36 6.08
N MET A 599 -17.35 11.51 5.84
CA MET A 599 -16.07 11.61 6.55
C MET A 599 -15.37 12.96 6.29
N ALA A 600 -15.42 13.48 5.07
CA ALA A 600 -14.84 14.79 4.75
C ALA A 600 -15.54 15.92 5.50
N ALA A 601 -16.88 15.92 5.52
CA ALA A 601 -17.66 16.89 6.26
C ALA A 601 -17.34 16.87 7.76
N ARG A 602 -17.22 15.68 8.36
CA ARG A 602 -16.85 15.51 9.77
C ARG A 602 -15.46 16.09 10.07
N ARG A 603 -14.47 15.82 9.21
CA ARG A 603 -13.11 16.37 9.37
C ARG A 603 -13.07 17.89 9.25
N SER A 604 -13.88 18.48 8.37
CA SER A 604 -14.03 19.93 8.24
C SER A 604 -14.95 20.55 9.31
N GLN A 605 -15.36 19.76 10.32
CA GLN A 605 -16.20 20.17 11.44
C GLN A 605 -17.54 20.80 10.99
N VAL A 606 -18.07 20.30 9.87
CA VAL A 606 -19.41 20.63 9.40
C VAL A 606 -20.42 20.02 10.35
N LYS A 607 -21.47 20.77 10.68
CA LYS A 607 -22.55 20.28 11.56
C LYS A 607 -23.77 19.84 10.78
N VAL A 608 -24.06 20.52 9.68
CA VAL A 608 -25.28 20.29 8.89
C VAL A 608 -24.89 19.83 7.49
N ILE A 609 -25.43 18.69 7.06
CA ILE A 609 -25.19 18.15 5.72
C ILE A 609 -26.53 17.98 5.01
N ILE A 610 -26.55 18.31 3.72
CA ILE A 610 -27.68 18.04 2.83
C ILE A 610 -27.28 16.94 1.85
N PHE A 611 -28.09 15.87 1.80
CA PHE A 611 -27.96 14.77 0.85
C PHE A 611 -29.25 14.55 0.06
N PRO A 612 -29.18 13.94 -1.14
CA PRO A 612 -30.37 13.52 -1.87
C PRO A 612 -31.16 12.46 -1.08
N GLU A 613 -32.49 12.50 -1.11
CA GLU A 613 -33.38 11.53 -0.45
C GLU A 613 -33.13 10.10 -0.91
N ALA A 614 -32.82 9.92 -2.20
CA ALA A 614 -32.47 8.62 -2.78
C ALA A 614 -31.25 7.96 -2.11
N ASN A 615 -30.37 8.73 -1.44
CA ASN A 615 -29.21 8.22 -0.71
C ASN A 615 -29.49 7.91 0.78
N ARG A 616 -30.74 8.05 1.25
CA ARG A 616 -31.08 7.77 2.66
C ARG A 616 -30.70 6.35 3.08
N ARG A 617 -31.01 5.36 2.26
CA ARG A 617 -30.70 3.95 2.54
C ARG A 617 -29.19 3.73 2.68
N ASP A 618 -28.44 4.21 1.69
CA ASP A 618 -26.97 4.12 1.70
C ASP A 618 -26.34 4.83 2.92
N PHE A 619 -26.98 5.89 3.43
CA PHE A 619 -26.53 6.60 4.62
C PHE A 619 -26.84 5.82 5.91
N GLU A 620 -28.01 5.21 6.01
CA GLU A 620 -28.43 4.43 7.17
C GLU A 620 -27.51 3.21 7.39
N ASP A 621 -27.05 2.60 6.30
CA ASP A 621 -26.09 1.50 6.27
C ASP A 621 -24.68 1.90 6.72
N LEU A 622 -24.38 3.21 6.85
CA LEU A 622 -23.10 3.66 7.37
C LEU A 622 -22.95 3.36 8.87
N GLU A 623 -21.72 3.09 9.28
CA GLU A 623 -21.37 2.90 10.69
C GLU A 623 -21.74 4.11 11.55
N GLU A 624 -22.21 3.86 12.77
CA GLU A 624 -22.63 4.90 13.70
C GLU A 624 -21.51 5.90 14.03
N SER A 625 -20.26 5.44 14.04
CA SER A 625 -19.06 6.28 14.21
C SER A 625 -18.94 7.36 13.14
N VAL A 626 -19.41 7.11 11.91
CA VAL A 626 -19.36 8.07 10.79
C VAL A 626 -20.51 9.06 10.89
N LYS A 627 -21.67 8.64 11.41
CA LYS A 627 -22.91 9.44 11.51
C LYS A 627 -22.93 10.39 12.72
N GLN A 628 -22.23 10.05 13.80
CA GLN A 628 -22.22 10.81 15.04
C GLN A 628 -21.78 12.28 14.86
N GLY A 629 -22.56 13.19 15.45
CA GLY A 629 -22.26 14.63 15.47
C GLY A 629 -22.67 15.39 14.21
N LEU A 630 -23.35 14.75 13.26
CA LEU A 630 -23.85 15.35 12.03
C LEU A 630 -25.39 15.41 12.04
N ASP A 631 -25.91 16.58 11.68
CA ASP A 631 -27.33 16.81 11.41
C ASP A 631 -27.56 16.71 9.90
N VAL A 632 -28.14 15.58 9.45
CA VAL A 632 -28.28 15.25 8.03
C VAL A 632 -29.71 15.45 7.57
N HIS A 633 -29.87 16.29 6.55
CA HIS A 633 -31.16 16.59 5.92
C HIS A 633 -31.20 15.95 4.54
N PHE A 634 -32.24 15.17 4.30
CA PHE A 634 -32.48 14.51 3.02
C PHE A 634 -33.50 15.28 2.19
N VAL A 635 -33.21 15.48 0.91
CA VAL A 635 -34.00 16.36 0.02
C VAL A 635 -34.24 15.71 -1.35
N ASP A 636 -35.43 15.94 -1.90
CA ASP A 636 -35.83 15.53 -3.26
C ASP A 636 -35.82 16.71 -4.24
N GLU A 637 -36.10 17.92 -3.74
CA GLU A 637 -36.24 19.14 -4.53
C GLU A 637 -35.37 20.27 -3.97
N TYR A 638 -34.91 21.14 -4.87
CA TYR A 638 -33.99 22.22 -4.51
C TYR A 638 -34.63 23.25 -3.56
N GLU A 639 -35.94 23.44 -3.60
CA GLU A 639 -36.69 24.33 -2.70
C GLU A 639 -36.43 24.02 -1.22
N GLN A 640 -36.30 22.74 -0.87
CA GLN A 640 -35.95 22.30 0.48
C GLN A 640 -34.52 22.74 0.86
N ILE A 641 -33.58 22.65 -0.09
CA ILE A 641 -32.20 23.15 0.09
C ILE A 641 -32.22 24.65 0.32
N PHE A 642 -33.02 25.39 -0.44
CA PHE A 642 -33.15 26.84 -0.30
C PHE A 642 -33.61 27.24 1.11
N GLU A 643 -34.63 26.57 1.65
CA GLU A 643 -35.13 26.81 3.00
C GLU A 643 -34.07 26.48 4.07
N LEU A 644 -33.39 25.35 3.94
CA LEU A 644 -32.32 24.97 4.88
C LEU A 644 -31.10 25.90 4.80
N ALA A 645 -30.78 26.38 3.61
CA ALA A 645 -29.61 27.22 3.34
C ALA A 645 -29.82 28.69 3.67
N PHE A 646 -31.04 29.23 3.52
CA PHE A 646 -31.35 30.66 3.68
C PHE A 646 -32.47 30.97 4.68
N GLY A 647 -33.24 29.99 5.15
CA GLY A 647 -34.39 30.16 6.05
C GLY A 647 -34.06 30.34 7.53
N TYR A 648 -32.81 30.61 7.88
CA TYR A 648 -32.38 30.90 9.25
C TYR A 648 -32.54 32.41 9.57
N ASN A 649 -33.01 32.72 10.78
CA ASN A 649 -33.01 34.08 11.31
C ASN A 649 -31.59 34.43 11.78
N HIS A 650 -31.13 35.63 11.41
CA HIS A 650 -29.77 36.12 11.70
C HIS A 650 -29.48 36.31 13.19
#